data_AF-M8AYZ7-F1
#
_entry.id   AF-M8AYZ7-F1
#
_cell.length_a   1.000
_cell.length_b   1.000
_cell.length_c   1.000
_cell.angle_alpha   90.00
_cell.angle_beta   90.00
_cell.angle_gamma   90.00
#
_symmetry.space_group_name_H-M   'P 1'
#
loop_
_entity.id
_entity.type
_entity.pdbx_description
1 polymer ?
#
loop_
_entity_poly.entity_id
_entity_poly.type
_entity_poly.pdbx_seq_one_letter_code
_entity_poly.pdbx_strand_id
1 'polypeptide(L)'
;MAMEVLARLACVFCATILLQSLAWPCSNGERGFSYPQSPKVPSIVSERYRTAYHFQPPRNWMNGPMYYNGVYHEFYQYNPDGAFDPNDSLMNMVWGHSVSTDLINWVGLEPAIKPDIPSDICGCWTGSATILFGVQPVIIYTGLIDRKANQVQNIALPKNRSDPYLREWAKVGSNPVIQHVIPGLNSSHFRDPTTGWIGPDGLWRIAVGAEVNGIGTALLYKSEDFMSWTRIERPLYSNNALNMWECLDFFAVVPGSNNGLDMSSEIPSGAKHVLKVSINSCDMYIVGVYDLKRDEFVPDTVQDDNRLWTRIDYGTFYASKSFFDSKHGRRVIWAWSNETDSYSDDIAKGWAGIHSIPRTIWLDGDGKQLIQWPVEEIESLRINEINHQGLELKKGDLFEIKGIDTIQADIEIDFEPTSIDDAEPFDPSWLFDPRKQCREADASVHGGIGPFGLVILASDNMEEHTAVHFRVYKSEQKYIILMCSDLRRSSLRPGLYTPAYGGFFEFDLENEKRISLRTLIDRSAVESFGSGGRICITARVYPVALVDNGATHMYAFNNGSTTVGVPQLRAWSMKRAQDEEFAADVPQKNTGICDSNDDFVPSIRNVHVHGAEKGVLVLADIMANSGGVMVRYFEWVQNIQVFMWDEEKVNRELKTYMTRASNIVLII
;
A
#
# COMPACT_ATOMS: atom_id res chain seq x y z
N MET A 1 18.17 -16.43 62.49
CA MET A 1 19.01 -17.58 62.07
C MET A 1 19.08 -17.54 60.56
N ALA A 2 19.79 -16.60 59.93
CA ALA A 2 21.24 -16.38 60.02
C ALA A 2 22.01 -17.69 59.91
N MET A 3 22.44 -17.96 58.67
CA MET A 3 23.70 -18.57 58.18
C MET A 3 24.23 -19.88 58.79
N GLU A 4 25.00 -20.59 57.93
CA GLU A 4 25.94 -21.68 58.24
C GLU A 4 25.43 -23.13 58.23
N VAL A 5 25.11 -23.68 57.04
CA VAL A 5 25.60 -25.03 56.64
C VAL A 5 25.85 -25.11 55.13
N LEU A 6 26.29 -24.01 54.49
CA LEU A 6 26.64 -23.95 53.06
C LEU A 6 28.14 -24.19 52.81
N ALA A 7 28.81 -24.99 53.65
CA ALA A 7 30.23 -25.26 53.50
C ALA A 7 30.58 -26.68 53.96
N ARG A 8 30.32 -27.68 53.10
CA ARG A 8 31.04 -28.96 52.98
C ARG A 8 30.29 -29.81 51.95
N LEU A 9 31.03 -30.41 51.01
CA LEU A 9 30.59 -31.38 49.99
C LEU A 9 30.36 -30.85 48.56
N ALA A 10 31.00 -29.73 48.21
CA ALA A 10 31.69 -29.64 46.93
C ALA A 10 33.16 -30.02 47.17
N CYS A 11 33.67 -31.00 46.41
CA CYS A 11 35.07 -31.42 46.21
C CYS A 11 35.34 -32.90 46.48
N VAL A 12 34.85 -33.79 45.60
CA VAL A 12 35.55 -35.04 45.27
C VAL A 12 35.27 -35.35 43.78
N PHE A 13 36.26 -35.05 42.95
CA PHE A 13 36.62 -35.74 41.71
C PHE A 13 36.01 -35.28 40.36
N CYS A 14 36.74 -34.34 39.76
CA CYS A 14 37.07 -34.36 38.34
C CYS A 14 37.66 -35.70 37.87
N ALA A 15 37.49 -35.94 36.56
CA ALA A 15 38.31 -36.75 35.66
C ALA A 15 38.11 -38.28 35.67
N THR A 16 37.49 -38.80 34.61
CA THR A 16 38.23 -39.53 33.56
C THR A 16 37.34 -39.83 32.34
N ILE A 17 37.89 -39.48 31.19
CA ILE A 17 37.40 -39.69 29.84
C ILE A 17 38.09 -40.97 29.28
N LEU A 18 37.39 -41.69 28.38
CA LEU A 18 37.89 -42.63 27.35
C LEU A 18 38.39 -44.05 27.74
N LEU A 19 37.70 -45.07 27.19
CA LEU A 19 38.22 -46.28 26.49
C LEU A 19 37.00 -47.10 25.98
N GLN A 20 36.62 -46.96 24.70
CA GLN A 20 36.92 -47.84 23.55
C GLN A 20 36.08 -49.14 23.43
N SER A 21 35.13 -49.08 22.46
CA SER A 21 35.00 -49.95 21.28
C SER A 21 34.61 -51.46 21.38
N LEU A 22 33.52 -51.81 20.67
CA LEU A 22 33.31 -52.92 19.70
C LEU A 22 32.11 -53.88 19.92
N ALA A 23 31.37 -54.07 18.80
CA ALA A 23 30.58 -55.25 18.34
C ALA A 23 29.18 -55.51 18.98
N TRP A 24 28.06 -55.22 18.28
CA TRP A 24 27.28 -56.03 17.28
C TRP A 24 26.09 -56.81 17.92
N PRO A 25 25.02 -57.25 17.20
CA PRO A 25 24.23 -56.62 16.13
C PRO A 25 22.68 -56.88 16.16
N CYS A 26 21.94 -56.12 15.33
CA CYS A 26 20.72 -56.38 14.52
C CYS A 26 19.44 -57.14 14.97
N SER A 27 18.31 -56.42 14.78
CA SER A 27 16.99 -56.81 14.20
C SER A 27 16.02 -57.65 15.05
N ASN A 28 14.69 -57.49 15.02
CA ASN A 28 13.77 -56.63 14.26
C ASN A 28 12.39 -56.66 14.97
N GLY A 29 11.65 -55.55 14.92
CA GLY A 29 10.18 -55.55 14.93
C GLY A 29 9.50 -55.00 16.18
N GLU A 30 9.00 -53.76 16.11
CA GLU A 30 7.61 -53.42 16.45
C GLU A 30 7.27 -51.97 16.04
N ARG A 31 5.98 -51.73 15.83
CA ARG A 31 5.36 -50.69 15.00
C ARG A 31 5.60 -49.27 15.53
N GLY A 32 6.17 -48.40 14.69
CA GLY A 32 6.18 -46.95 14.92
C GLY A 32 4.93 -46.31 14.34
N PHE A 33 4.12 -45.67 15.19
CA PHE A 33 3.13 -44.69 14.78
C PHE A 33 3.85 -43.58 13.99
N SER A 34 3.55 -43.47 12.70
CA SER A 34 3.92 -42.31 11.92
C SER A 34 3.08 -41.13 12.41
N TYR A 35 3.71 -40.15 13.05
CA TYR A 35 3.13 -38.81 13.13
C TYR A 35 2.89 -38.35 11.69
N PRO A 36 1.65 -37.98 11.29
CA PRO A 36 1.46 -37.31 10.02
C PRO A 36 2.33 -36.05 10.07
N GLN A 37 3.22 -35.92 9.08
CA GLN A 37 3.92 -34.66 8.84
C GLN A 37 2.86 -33.55 8.81
N SER A 38 3.11 -32.46 9.54
CA SER A 38 2.33 -31.23 9.40
C SER A 38 2.13 -30.97 7.90
N PRO A 39 0.91 -30.65 7.44
CA PRO A 39 0.71 -30.24 6.05
C PRO A 39 1.74 -29.13 5.76
N LYS A 40 2.53 -29.33 4.71
CA LYS A 40 3.52 -28.35 4.25
C LYS A 40 2.74 -27.06 3.98
N VAL A 41 2.90 -26.03 4.81
CA VAL A 41 2.37 -24.70 4.51
C VAL A 41 3.04 -24.25 3.20
N PRO A 42 2.28 -23.93 2.15
CA PRO A 42 2.88 -23.60 0.86
C PRO A 42 3.68 -22.31 0.90
N SER A 43 4.71 -22.24 0.05
CA SER A 43 5.73 -21.20 0.17
C SER A 43 5.23 -19.87 -0.42
N ILE A 44 5.30 -18.80 0.37
CA ILE A 44 4.99 -17.42 -0.06
C ILE A 44 5.92 -16.92 -1.17
N VAL A 45 7.05 -17.59 -1.36
CA VAL A 45 8.06 -17.28 -2.39
C VAL A 45 7.63 -17.71 -3.80
N SER A 46 6.39 -18.18 -3.97
CA SER A 46 5.89 -18.63 -5.26
C SER A 46 5.73 -17.46 -6.24
N GLU A 47 6.31 -17.60 -7.43
CA GLU A 47 6.12 -16.70 -8.58
C GLU A 47 4.64 -16.56 -9.00
N ARG A 48 3.77 -17.48 -8.56
CA ARG A 48 2.33 -17.37 -8.81
C ARG A 48 1.66 -16.23 -8.03
N TYR A 49 2.30 -15.63 -7.01
CA TYR A 49 1.78 -14.44 -6.35
C TYR A 49 2.20 -13.13 -7.04
N ARG A 50 3.25 -13.13 -7.85
CA ARG A 50 3.67 -11.93 -8.61
C ARG A 50 2.64 -11.61 -9.66
N THR A 51 2.17 -10.37 -9.69
CA THR A 51 1.20 -9.88 -10.68
C THR A 51 1.71 -10.06 -12.11
N ALA A 52 0.79 -10.18 -13.05
CA ALA A 52 1.07 -10.40 -14.46
C ALA A 52 0.86 -9.15 -15.31
N TYR A 53 0.03 -8.21 -14.87
CA TYR A 53 -0.26 -6.99 -15.60
C TYR A 53 -0.36 -5.73 -14.73
N HIS A 54 -0.27 -5.85 -13.40
CA HIS A 54 0.04 -4.70 -12.55
C HIS A 54 1.52 -4.37 -12.65
N PHE A 55 1.83 -3.07 -12.69
CA PHE A 55 3.20 -2.63 -12.55
C PHE A 55 3.73 -3.04 -11.18
N GLN A 56 4.90 -3.66 -11.18
CA GLN A 56 5.63 -3.96 -9.98
C GLN A 56 7.10 -3.65 -10.22
N PRO A 57 7.74 -2.85 -9.35
CA PRO A 57 9.19 -2.76 -9.42
C PRO A 57 9.79 -4.13 -9.09
N PRO A 58 11.06 -4.38 -9.48
CA PRO A 58 11.77 -5.56 -9.02
C PRO A 58 11.66 -5.73 -7.49
N ARG A 59 11.65 -4.60 -6.73
CA ARG A 59 11.42 -4.49 -5.27
C ARG A 59 10.87 -3.09 -4.86
N ASN A 60 10.12 -2.97 -3.76
CA ASN A 60 9.84 -1.74 -2.95
C ASN A 60 8.76 -0.72 -3.44
N TRP A 61 8.74 0.49 -2.85
CA TRP A 61 7.66 1.51 -2.80
C TRP A 61 7.64 2.44 -4.05
N MET A 62 6.64 3.32 -4.19
CA MET A 62 6.41 4.25 -5.31
C MET A 62 6.41 5.76 -5.02
N ASN A 63 6.82 6.62 -5.99
CA ASN A 63 6.57 8.07 -6.06
C ASN A 63 6.77 8.66 -7.49
N GLY A 64 5.72 9.24 -8.10
CA GLY A 64 5.85 10.30 -9.13
C GLY A 64 5.56 9.93 -10.61
N PRO A 65 4.32 10.10 -11.12
CA PRO A 65 3.96 10.01 -12.54
C PRO A 65 4.43 11.19 -13.42
N MET A 66 4.67 10.97 -14.71
CA MET A 66 4.55 12.04 -15.73
C MET A 66 4.31 11.52 -17.16
N TYR A 67 3.77 12.38 -18.03
CA TYR A 67 3.80 12.20 -19.48
C TYR A 67 4.71 13.25 -20.14
N TYR A 68 5.63 12.80 -20.99
CA TYR A 68 6.56 13.65 -21.70
C TYR A 68 6.80 13.16 -23.13
N ASN A 69 6.57 14.04 -24.11
CA ASN A 69 6.97 13.83 -25.51
C ASN A 69 6.60 12.45 -26.10
N GLY A 70 5.38 11.96 -25.82
CA GLY A 70 4.90 10.68 -26.33
C GLY A 70 5.14 9.47 -25.41
N VAL A 71 5.80 9.67 -24.28
CA VAL A 71 6.20 8.60 -23.34
C VAL A 71 5.63 8.89 -21.96
N TYR A 72 5.05 7.87 -21.32
CA TYR A 72 4.72 7.89 -19.90
C TYR A 72 5.96 7.47 -19.10
N HIS A 73 6.28 8.20 -18.05
CA HIS A 73 7.36 7.88 -17.12
C HIS A 73 6.75 7.60 -15.75
N GLU A 74 7.15 6.49 -15.18
CA GLU A 74 6.88 6.10 -13.80
C GLU A 74 8.15 6.24 -12.99
N PHE A 75 8.13 7.08 -11.97
CA PHE A 75 9.15 7.09 -10.94
C PHE A 75 8.64 6.39 -9.67
N TYR A 76 9.52 5.72 -8.95
CA TYR A 76 9.13 4.96 -7.76
C TYR A 76 10.20 4.91 -6.65
N GLN A 77 9.80 4.90 -5.38
CA GLN A 77 10.69 4.75 -4.22
C GLN A 77 11.32 3.37 -4.19
N TYR A 78 12.49 3.27 -4.78
CA TYR A 78 13.21 2.03 -4.88
C TYR A 78 14.30 1.96 -3.80
N ASN A 79 14.30 0.90 -3.01
CA ASN A 79 15.45 0.56 -2.17
C ASN A 79 16.33 -0.45 -2.93
N PRO A 80 17.55 -0.08 -3.36
CA PRO A 80 18.45 -1.00 -4.07
C PRO A 80 18.97 -2.15 -3.20
N ASP A 81 18.97 -1.99 -1.88
CA ASP A 81 19.69 -2.87 -0.94
C ASP A 81 18.85 -4.05 -0.43
N GLY A 82 17.54 -4.09 -0.68
CA GLY A 82 16.70 -5.22 -0.27
C GLY A 82 15.21 -4.93 -0.24
N ALA A 83 14.40 -5.92 0.13
CA ALA A 83 12.97 -5.70 0.46
C ALA A 83 12.84 -4.75 1.67
N PHE A 84 11.64 -4.22 1.90
CA PHE A 84 11.34 -3.34 3.04
C PHE A 84 11.93 -3.93 4.35
N ASP A 85 12.44 -3.05 5.23
CA ASP A 85 12.94 -3.18 6.62
C ASP A 85 12.50 -1.94 7.41
N PRO A 86 11.64 -2.07 8.43
CA PRO A 86 11.18 -0.92 9.20
C PRO A 86 12.29 -0.21 9.99
N ASN A 87 13.47 -0.83 10.16
CA ASN A 87 14.58 -0.24 10.92
C ASN A 87 15.60 0.51 10.05
N ASP A 88 15.69 0.23 8.74
CA ASP A 88 16.73 0.81 7.87
C ASP A 88 16.23 1.11 6.43
N SER A 89 15.15 0.50 5.95
CA SER A 89 14.78 0.58 4.52
C SER A 89 14.11 1.87 4.08
N LEU A 90 13.77 2.78 4.98
CA LEU A 90 13.35 4.14 4.60
C LEU A 90 14.54 5.08 4.36
N MET A 91 15.75 4.64 4.72
CA MET A 91 17.00 5.32 4.42
C MET A 91 17.55 4.84 3.07
N ASN A 92 18.36 5.67 2.41
CA ASN A 92 18.96 5.38 1.10
C ASN A 92 17.96 5.13 -0.05
N MET A 93 16.72 5.59 0.11
CA MET A 93 15.72 5.54 -0.95
C MET A 93 16.19 6.27 -2.21
N VAL A 94 16.00 5.63 -3.36
CA VAL A 94 16.23 6.23 -4.69
C VAL A 94 14.91 6.30 -5.46
N TRP A 95 14.89 7.04 -6.56
CA TRP A 95 13.80 7.01 -7.53
C TRP A 95 14.16 6.02 -8.63
N GLY A 96 13.60 4.81 -8.57
CA GLY A 96 13.53 3.91 -9.71
C GLY A 96 12.75 4.54 -10.86
N HIS A 97 12.96 4.06 -12.07
CA HIS A 97 12.42 4.68 -13.27
C HIS A 97 11.97 3.60 -14.26
N SER A 98 10.76 3.73 -14.76
CA SER A 98 10.26 2.94 -15.88
C SER A 98 9.51 3.82 -16.87
N VAL A 99 9.41 3.37 -18.12
CA VAL A 99 8.72 4.10 -19.17
C VAL A 99 7.73 3.21 -19.92
N SER A 100 6.67 3.81 -20.44
CA SER A 100 5.62 3.13 -21.19
C SER A 100 5.07 4.03 -22.31
N THR A 101 4.45 3.42 -23.31
CA THR A 101 3.69 4.14 -24.35
C THR A 101 2.17 4.00 -24.21
N ASP A 102 1.71 3.13 -23.30
CA ASP A 102 0.32 2.73 -23.13
C ASP A 102 -0.12 2.56 -21.66
N LEU A 103 0.73 2.89 -20.69
CA LEU A 103 0.50 2.74 -19.23
C LEU A 103 0.36 1.29 -18.74
N ILE A 104 0.55 0.30 -19.61
CA ILE A 104 0.36 -1.13 -19.29
C ILE A 104 1.67 -1.91 -19.45
N ASN A 105 2.37 -1.72 -20.56
CA ASN A 105 3.64 -2.38 -20.85
C ASN A 105 4.78 -1.43 -20.47
N TRP A 106 5.69 -1.90 -19.61
CA TRP A 106 6.71 -1.05 -19.00
C TRP A 106 8.12 -1.55 -19.33
N VAL A 107 9.02 -0.58 -19.56
CA VAL A 107 10.45 -0.84 -19.72
C VAL A 107 11.18 -0.26 -18.51
N GLY A 108 11.88 -1.11 -17.78
CA GLY A 108 12.69 -0.72 -16.62
C GLY A 108 13.96 0.01 -17.05
N LEU A 109 14.27 1.12 -16.36
CA LEU A 109 15.45 1.95 -16.56
C LEU A 109 16.28 2.03 -15.26
N GLU A 110 17.47 2.61 -15.35
CA GLU A 110 18.30 2.89 -14.18
C GLU A 110 17.64 3.93 -13.24
N PRO A 111 17.92 3.89 -11.92
CA PRO A 111 17.41 4.90 -11.00
C PRO A 111 17.76 6.34 -11.43
N ALA A 112 16.73 7.17 -11.53
CA ALA A 112 16.82 8.54 -12.01
C ALA A 112 17.39 9.52 -10.97
N ILE A 113 17.00 9.38 -9.71
CA ILE A 113 17.43 10.24 -8.60
C ILE A 113 17.95 9.37 -7.46
N LYS A 114 19.17 9.62 -7.00
CA LYS A 114 19.85 8.87 -5.93
C LYS A 114 20.49 9.83 -4.92
N PRO A 115 20.67 9.45 -3.65
CA PRO A 115 21.41 10.26 -2.67
C PRO A 115 22.82 10.58 -3.15
N ASP A 116 23.14 11.86 -3.34
CA ASP A 116 24.49 12.30 -3.73
C ASP A 116 24.82 13.77 -3.41
N ILE A 117 23.92 14.49 -2.73
CA ILE A 117 24.16 15.86 -2.25
C ILE A 117 23.79 15.98 -0.75
N PRO A 118 24.31 16.98 -0.03
CA PRO A 118 24.03 17.12 1.41
C PRO A 118 22.54 17.17 1.79
N SER A 119 21.68 17.69 0.91
CA SER A 119 20.25 17.86 1.18
C SER A 119 19.39 16.62 0.89
N ASP A 120 19.98 15.52 0.44
CA ASP A 120 19.30 14.23 0.27
C ASP A 120 20.19 13.03 0.62
N ILE A 121 21.25 13.27 1.37
CA ILE A 121 22.32 12.30 1.61
C ILE A 121 21.82 11.01 2.28
N CYS A 122 20.75 11.08 3.07
CA CYS A 122 20.16 9.91 3.72
C CYS A 122 18.92 9.35 3.00
N GLY A 123 18.50 9.94 1.86
CA GLY A 123 17.38 9.44 1.07
C GLY A 123 16.74 10.47 0.15
N CYS A 124 16.32 10.04 -1.03
CA CYS A 124 15.49 10.79 -1.96
C CYS A 124 14.04 10.30 -1.82
N TRP A 125 13.21 11.04 -1.10
CA TRP A 125 11.78 10.76 -0.85
C TRP A 125 10.88 11.35 -1.94
N THR A 126 9.57 11.30 -1.73
CA THR A 126 8.51 11.66 -2.70
C THR A 126 8.62 13.04 -3.28
N GLY A 127 8.04 13.19 -4.46
CA GLY A 127 7.94 14.42 -5.18
C GLY A 127 6.94 14.30 -6.31
N SER A 128 6.94 15.32 -7.15
CA SER A 128 6.10 15.37 -8.34
C SER A 128 6.87 15.98 -9.50
N ALA A 129 6.50 15.59 -10.71
CA ALA A 129 7.00 16.19 -11.94
C ALA A 129 6.08 17.34 -12.37
N THR A 130 6.65 18.41 -12.89
CA THR A 130 5.92 19.53 -13.51
C THR A 130 6.48 19.75 -14.92
N ILE A 131 5.60 20.00 -15.89
CA ILE A 131 6.00 20.42 -17.23
C ILE A 131 5.93 21.94 -17.27
N LEU A 132 7.09 22.60 -17.26
CA LEU A 132 7.18 24.05 -17.37
C LEU A 132 6.94 24.51 -18.81
N PHE A 133 6.74 25.82 -18.98
CA PHE A 133 6.68 26.46 -20.28
C PHE A 133 7.85 26.05 -21.19
N GLY A 134 7.56 25.86 -22.48
CA GLY A 134 8.55 25.36 -23.43
C GLY A 134 8.80 23.84 -23.34
N VAL A 135 7.90 23.10 -22.68
CA VAL A 135 7.92 21.62 -22.58
C VAL A 135 9.19 21.14 -21.85
N GLN A 136 9.47 21.79 -20.73
CA GLN A 136 10.61 21.46 -19.87
C GLN A 136 10.13 20.69 -18.65
N PRO A 137 10.45 19.39 -18.51
CA PRO A 137 10.11 18.67 -17.30
C PRO A 137 11.07 19.04 -16.17
N VAL A 138 10.54 19.17 -14.97
CA VAL A 138 11.26 19.40 -13.73
C VAL A 138 10.66 18.50 -12.65
N ILE A 139 11.52 17.92 -11.80
CA ILE A 139 11.08 17.19 -10.62
C ILE A 139 11.40 18.04 -9.41
N ILE A 140 10.42 18.21 -8.54
CA ILE A 140 10.63 18.68 -7.17
C ILE A 140 10.34 17.51 -6.22
N TYR A 141 11.23 17.25 -5.28
CA TYR A 141 11.17 16.09 -4.39
C TYR A 141 11.71 16.39 -3.01
N THR A 142 11.33 15.58 -2.03
CA THR A 142 11.84 15.68 -0.67
C THR A 142 13.16 14.94 -0.53
N GLY A 143 14.18 15.60 0.01
CA GLY A 143 15.42 14.95 0.45
C GLY A 143 15.49 14.83 1.96
N LEU A 144 16.15 13.77 2.43
CA LEU A 144 16.52 13.59 3.83
C LEU A 144 17.95 14.04 4.09
N ILE A 145 18.11 14.97 5.03
CA ILE A 145 19.42 15.53 5.41
C ILE A 145 20.15 14.61 6.39
N ASP A 146 19.42 13.95 7.29
CA ASP A 146 20.01 13.15 8.38
C ASP A 146 19.12 11.99 8.83
N ARG A 147 19.63 11.16 9.75
CA ARG A 147 18.92 10.04 10.37
C ARG A 147 17.77 10.46 11.30
N LYS A 148 17.62 11.75 11.62
CA LYS A 148 16.43 12.28 12.31
C LYS A 148 15.28 12.55 11.33
N ALA A 149 15.47 12.18 10.06
CA ALA A 149 14.53 12.36 8.98
C ALA A 149 14.15 13.84 8.77
N ASN A 150 15.10 14.75 8.97
CA ASN A 150 14.91 16.16 8.63
C ASN A 150 14.70 16.31 7.12
N GLN A 151 13.55 16.87 6.74
CA GLN A 151 13.08 16.94 5.37
C GLN A 151 13.25 18.34 4.77
N VAL A 152 13.65 18.39 3.50
CA VAL A 152 13.78 19.60 2.68
C VAL A 152 13.39 19.31 1.24
N GLN A 153 13.07 20.35 0.47
CA GLN A 153 12.65 20.18 -0.92
C GLN A 153 13.79 20.53 -1.89
N ASN A 154 14.05 19.62 -2.82
CA ASN A 154 15.10 19.66 -3.81
C ASN A 154 14.50 19.66 -5.23
N ILE A 155 15.24 20.20 -6.19
CA ILE A 155 14.88 20.16 -7.62
C ILE A 155 15.90 19.36 -8.42
N ALA A 156 15.40 18.58 -9.38
CA ALA A 156 16.16 17.89 -10.41
C ALA A 156 15.63 18.22 -11.81
N LEU A 157 16.54 18.31 -12.78
CA LEU A 157 16.27 18.58 -14.19
C LEU A 157 16.88 17.48 -15.06
N PRO A 158 16.27 17.10 -16.19
CA PRO A 158 16.91 16.15 -17.10
C PRO A 158 18.19 16.75 -17.69
N LYS A 159 19.28 15.97 -17.72
CA LYS A 159 20.53 16.38 -18.35
C LYS A 159 20.40 16.48 -19.86
N ASN A 160 19.63 15.58 -20.46
CA ASN A 160 19.39 15.54 -21.90
C ASN A 160 17.89 15.44 -22.19
N ARG A 161 17.29 16.54 -22.63
CA ARG A 161 15.86 16.63 -22.97
C ARG A 161 15.50 15.98 -24.30
N SER A 162 16.52 15.70 -25.13
CA SER A 162 16.33 14.99 -26.40
C SER A 162 16.29 13.47 -26.20
N ASP A 163 16.66 12.97 -25.01
CA ASP A 163 16.45 11.57 -24.64
C ASP A 163 14.96 11.38 -24.32
N PRO A 164 14.18 10.63 -25.14
CA PRO A 164 12.77 10.42 -24.88
C PRO A 164 12.50 9.68 -23.58
N TYR A 165 13.50 8.99 -23.03
CA TYR A 165 13.38 8.25 -21.78
C TYR A 165 13.84 9.03 -20.56
N LEU A 166 14.45 10.21 -20.73
CA LEU A 166 14.90 11.09 -19.64
C LEU A 166 15.72 10.32 -18.58
N ARG A 167 16.71 9.51 -19.00
CA ARG A 167 17.43 8.60 -18.08
C ARG A 167 18.26 9.33 -17.03
N GLU A 168 18.92 10.42 -17.44
CA GLU A 168 19.84 11.13 -16.55
C GLU A 168 19.26 12.45 -16.05
N TRP A 169 19.30 12.63 -14.73
CA TRP A 169 18.88 13.85 -14.05
C TRP A 169 20.06 14.53 -13.35
N ALA A 170 20.04 15.86 -13.32
CA ALA A 170 20.98 16.72 -12.60
C ALA A 170 20.23 17.53 -11.54
N LYS A 171 20.72 17.45 -10.31
CA LYS A 171 20.21 18.24 -9.19
C LYS A 171 20.72 19.69 -9.30
N VAL A 172 19.87 20.65 -9.00
CA VAL A 172 20.25 22.07 -9.07
C VAL A 172 21.22 22.43 -7.95
N GLY A 173 22.21 23.28 -8.24
CA GLY A 173 23.24 23.67 -7.26
C GLY A 173 22.72 24.49 -6.08
N SER A 174 21.51 25.04 -6.18
CA SER A 174 20.82 25.78 -5.13
C SER A 174 20.02 24.88 -4.16
N ASN A 175 20.08 23.56 -4.31
CA ASN A 175 19.42 22.64 -3.40
C ASN A 175 19.96 22.75 -1.96
N PRO A 176 19.10 22.65 -0.93
CA PRO A 176 17.64 22.54 -1.04
C PRO A 176 17.00 23.90 -1.35
N VAL A 177 16.03 23.90 -2.27
CA VAL A 177 15.31 25.12 -2.69
C VAL A 177 14.24 25.57 -1.70
N ILE A 178 13.77 24.67 -0.83
CA ILE A 178 12.86 25.00 0.28
C ILE A 178 13.33 24.29 1.55
N GLN A 179 13.46 25.05 2.63
CA GLN A 179 13.93 24.60 3.94
C GLN A 179 12.87 24.78 5.04
N HIS A 180 13.04 24.08 6.16
CA HIS A 180 12.18 24.13 7.33
C HIS A 180 12.42 25.41 8.19
N VAL A 181 12.00 26.57 7.70
CA VAL A 181 12.27 27.88 8.37
C VAL A 181 11.06 28.45 9.14
N ILE A 182 10.04 27.63 9.41
CA ILE A 182 8.75 28.09 9.94
C ILE A 182 8.64 27.75 11.43
N PRO A 183 8.32 28.72 12.31
CA PRO A 183 8.01 28.43 13.71
C PRO A 183 6.84 27.42 13.84
N GLY A 184 7.04 26.38 14.64
CA GLY A 184 6.03 25.35 14.89
C GLY A 184 5.95 24.24 13.83
N LEU A 185 6.72 24.33 12.73
CA LEU A 185 6.85 23.24 11.76
C LEU A 185 7.69 22.10 12.37
N ASN A 186 7.17 20.88 12.27
CA ASN A 186 7.94 19.69 12.57
C ASN A 186 8.81 19.31 11.36
N SER A 187 10.14 19.39 11.50
CA SER A 187 11.09 19.15 10.40
C SER A 187 11.10 17.71 9.88
N SER A 188 10.58 16.75 10.66
CA SER A 188 10.37 15.37 10.23
C SER A 188 8.99 15.15 9.60
N HIS A 189 8.13 16.17 9.51
CA HIS A 189 6.82 16.16 8.89
C HIS A 189 6.69 17.35 7.92
N PHE A 190 7.49 17.34 6.86
CA PHE A 190 7.53 18.38 5.82
C PHE A 190 7.97 17.80 4.46
N ARG A 191 7.05 17.21 3.69
CA ARG A 191 7.39 16.41 2.51
C ARG A 191 6.32 16.40 1.42
N ASP A 192 6.68 15.75 0.32
CA ASP A 192 5.81 15.37 -0.79
C ASP A 192 5.23 16.58 -1.55
N PRO A 193 6.09 17.40 -2.18
CA PRO A 193 5.66 18.55 -2.96
C PRO A 193 4.76 18.13 -4.13
N THR A 194 3.67 18.87 -4.36
CA THR A 194 2.72 18.62 -5.45
C THR A 194 3.32 18.93 -6.82
N THR A 195 2.62 18.51 -7.88
CA THR A 195 2.81 19.11 -9.21
C THR A 195 2.54 20.61 -9.14
N GLY A 196 3.35 21.41 -9.85
CA GLY A 196 3.20 22.85 -9.87
C GLY A 196 2.06 23.32 -10.76
N TRP A 197 1.41 24.42 -10.37
CA TRP A 197 0.38 25.09 -11.17
C TRP A 197 0.62 26.59 -11.27
N ILE A 198 -0.06 27.25 -12.22
CA ILE A 198 0.08 28.70 -12.43
C ILE A 198 -1.16 29.40 -11.89
N GLY A 199 -0.96 30.39 -11.03
CA GLY A 199 -2.06 31.22 -10.54
C GLY A 199 -2.33 32.44 -11.44
N PRO A 200 -3.35 33.24 -11.11
CA PRO A 200 -3.83 34.33 -11.97
C PRO A 200 -2.83 35.49 -12.15
N ASP A 201 -1.83 35.59 -11.27
CA ASP A 201 -0.74 36.57 -11.32
C ASP A 201 0.45 36.08 -12.18
N GLY A 202 0.34 34.91 -12.81
CA GLY A 202 1.38 34.32 -13.67
C GLY A 202 2.51 33.61 -12.91
N LEU A 203 2.43 33.50 -11.58
CA LEU A 203 3.45 32.82 -10.77
C LEU A 203 3.14 31.33 -10.60
N TRP A 204 4.18 30.51 -10.48
CA TRP A 204 4.04 29.12 -10.09
C TRP A 204 3.62 28.99 -8.63
N ARG A 205 2.82 27.97 -8.32
CA ARG A 205 2.54 27.48 -6.97
C ARG A 205 2.90 26.00 -6.87
N ILE A 206 3.26 25.60 -5.66
CA ILE A 206 3.24 24.20 -5.20
C ILE A 206 2.72 24.18 -3.76
N ALA A 207 2.13 23.05 -3.37
CA ALA A 207 1.90 22.75 -1.96
C ALA A 207 2.87 21.67 -1.46
N VAL A 208 3.21 21.72 -0.18
CA VAL A 208 4.01 20.69 0.50
C VAL A 208 3.25 20.25 1.75
N GLY A 209 3.14 18.93 1.94
CA GLY A 209 2.50 18.34 3.11
C GLY A 209 3.32 18.61 4.36
N ALA A 210 2.67 19.04 5.44
CA ALA A 210 3.35 19.43 6.66
C ALA A 210 2.52 19.19 7.92
N GLU A 211 3.19 19.09 9.06
CA GLU A 211 2.61 19.29 10.38
C GLU A 211 3.09 20.63 10.96
N VAL A 212 2.17 21.54 11.23
CA VAL A 212 2.46 22.84 11.87
C VAL A 212 1.68 22.95 13.17
N ASN A 213 2.37 23.05 14.31
CA ASN A 213 1.77 23.07 15.65
C ASN A 213 0.81 21.87 15.91
N GLY A 214 1.15 20.69 15.40
CA GLY A 214 0.31 19.49 15.50
C GLY A 214 -0.88 19.44 14.52
N ILE A 215 -0.95 20.37 13.55
CA ILE A 215 -2.05 20.47 12.58
C ILE A 215 -1.55 20.11 11.17
N GLY A 216 -2.24 19.17 10.52
CA GLY A 216 -2.01 18.79 9.13
C GLY A 216 -2.28 19.97 8.20
N THR A 217 -1.28 20.31 7.39
CA THR A 217 -1.23 21.56 6.64
C THR A 217 -0.66 21.34 5.24
N ALA A 218 -1.33 21.89 4.23
CA ALA A 218 -0.79 22.04 2.88
C ALA A 218 -0.10 23.42 2.77
N LEU A 219 1.21 23.47 3.05
CA LEU A 219 1.98 24.71 2.98
C LEU A 219 2.15 25.16 1.54
N LEU A 220 1.76 26.40 1.25
CA LEU A 220 1.75 26.95 -0.11
C LEU A 220 2.98 27.82 -0.36
N TYR A 221 3.60 27.64 -1.52
CA TYR A 221 4.76 28.40 -1.97
C TYR A 221 4.52 28.99 -3.35
N LYS A 222 5.13 30.14 -3.65
CA LYS A 222 5.16 30.76 -4.98
C LYS A 222 6.56 30.86 -5.55
N SER A 223 6.66 30.83 -6.88
CA SER A 223 7.90 31.09 -7.59
C SER A 223 7.65 31.76 -8.95
N GLU A 224 8.55 32.64 -9.37
CA GLU A 224 8.58 33.20 -10.73
C GLU A 224 9.29 32.24 -11.71
N ASP A 225 10.38 31.62 -11.27
CA ASP A 225 11.34 30.88 -12.11
C ASP A 225 11.34 29.36 -11.85
N PHE A 226 10.49 28.89 -10.93
CA PHE A 226 10.44 27.53 -10.40
C PHE A 226 11.66 27.11 -9.56
N MET A 227 12.66 27.98 -9.39
CA MET A 227 13.91 27.69 -8.67
C MET A 227 13.95 28.36 -7.30
N SER A 228 13.42 29.58 -7.22
CA SER A 228 13.39 30.41 -6.02
C SER A 228 11.97 30.44 -5.46
N TRP A 229 11.77 29.87 -4.28
CA TRP A 229 10.44 29.70 -3.69
C TRP A 229 10.23 30.60 -2.47
N THR A 230 9.14 31.35 -2.49
CA THR A 230 8.69 32.17 -1.35
C THR A 230 7.46 31.54 -0.73
N ARG A 231 7.49 31.33 0.59
CA ARG A 231 6.34 30.80 1.33
C ARG A 231 5.21 31.84 1.37
N ILE A 232 3.98 31.40 1.17
CA ILE A 232 2.78 32.18 1.47
C ILE A 232 2.43 32.01 2.95
N GLU A 233 2.09 33.11 3.62
CA GLU A 233 1.77 33.09 5.05
C GLU A 233 0.61 32.14 5.38
N ARG A 234 -0.49 32.23 4.60
CA ARG A 234 -1.63 31.32 4.68
C ARG A 234 -1.33 30.03 3.89
N PRO A 235 -1.62 28.85 4.47
CA PRO A 235 -1.54 27.59 3.73
C PRO A 235 -2.64 27.50 2.67
N LEU A 236 -2.49 26.56 1.73
CA LEU A 236 -3.55 26.24 0.77
C LEU A 236 -4.80 25.74 1.51
N TYR A 237 -4.59 24.86 2.49
CA TYR A 237 -5.62 24.34 3.40
C TYR A 237 -4.95 23.73 4.63
N SER A 238 -5.66 23.68 5.76
CA SER A 238 -5.22 23.01 7.00
C SER A 238 -6.43 22.48 7.76
N ASN A 239 -6.27 21.37 8.48
CA ASN A 239 -7.34 20.83 9.31
C ASN A 239 -6.78 20.18 10.58
N ASN A 240 -7.44 20.42 11.72
CA ASN A 240 -7.04 19.91 13.04
C ASN A 240 -7.32 18.41 13.24
N ALA A 241 -7.94 17.74 12.28
CA ALA A 241 -8.34 16.35 12.41
C ALA A 241 -7.14 15.42 12.64
N LEU A 242 -5.96 15.71 12.08
CA LEU A 242 -4.77 14.85 12.11
C LEU A 242 -3.45 15.65 11.97
N ASN A 243 -2.34 14.99 12.32
CA ASN A 243 -1.01 15.61 12.45
C ASN A 243 -0.31 15.87 11.10
N MET A 244 0.02 14.83 10.34
CA MET A 244 0.82 14.93 9.10
C MET A 244 -0.01 14.59 7.88
N TRP A 245 0.12 15.39 6.82
CA TRP A 245 -0.42 15.11 5.50
C TRP A 245 0.68 14.69 4.55
N GLU A 246 0.55 13.49 3.99
CA GLU A 246 1.49 12.94 3.03
C GLU A 246 0.92 13.02 1.61
N CYS A 247 1.81 12.93 0.62
CA CYS A 247 1.51 12.73 -0.79
C CYS A 247 0.35 13.60 -1.29
N LEU A 248 0.46 14.91 -1.05
CA LEU A 248 -0.53 15.88 -1.50
C LEU A 248 -0.68 15.81 -3.02
N ASP A 249 -1.92 16.01 -3.46
CA ASP A 249 -2.23 16.28 -4.85
C ASP A 249 -3.34 17.34 -4.93
N PHE A 250 -3.23 18.23 -5.91
CA PHE A 250 -4.15 19.35 -6.08
C PHE A 250 -4.43 19.58 -7.56
N PHE A 251 -5.67 19.40 -7.97
CA PHE A 251 -6.04 19.47 -9.38
C PHE A 251 -7.48 19.94 -9.60
N ALA A 252 -7.73 20.50 -10.79
CA ALA A 252 -9.07 20.90 -11.21
C ALA A 252 -9.81 19.77 -11.95
N VAL A 253 -11.14 19.80 -11.83
CA VAL A 253 -12.09 18.87 -12.44
C VAL A 253 -13.36 19.61 -12.85
N VAL A 254 -14.06 19.13 -13.87
CA VAL A 254 -15.38 19.67 -14.28
C VAL A 254 -16.44 18.61 -13.96
N PRO A 255 -17.51 18.95 -13.20
CA PRO A 255 -18.60 18.03 -12.92
C PRO A 255 -19.16 17.39 -14.20
N GLY A 256 -19.25 16.05 -14.23
CA GLY A 256 -19.81 15.29 -15.34
C GLY A 256 -18.93 15.20 -16.60
N SER A 257 -17.69 15.72 -16.56
CA SER A 257 -16.73 15.57 -17.64
C SER A 257 -15.62 14.63 -17.23
N ASN A 258 -15.34 13.62 -18.05
CA ASN A 258 -14.20 12.73 -17.89
C ASN A 258 -12.88 13.30 -18.47
N ASN A 259 -12.89 14.54 -18.96
CA ASN A 259 -11.69 15.21 -19.41
C ASN A 259 -10.85 15.69 -18.22
N GLY A 260 -9.53 15.51 -18.33
CA GLY A 260 -8.57 16.07 -17.39
C GLY A 260 -8.30 17.55 -17.68
N LEU A 261 -7.87 18.27 -16.65
CA LEU A 261 -7.44 19.65 -16.77
C LEU A 261 -5.96 19.79 -16.42
N ASP A 262 -5.24 20.57 -17.23
CA ASP A 262 -3.91 21.09 -16.92
C ASP A 262 -4.05 22.37 -16.09
N MET A 263 -3.50 22.34 -14.88
CA MET A 263 -3.54 23.48 -13.95
C MET A 263 -2.61 24.63 -14.34
N SER A 264 -1.81 24.47 -15.39
CA SER A 264 -1.05 25.56 -16.01
C SER A 264 -1.83 26.29 -17.13
N SER A 265 -3.00 25.77 -17.52
CA SER A 265 -3.89 26.33 -18.54
C SER A 265 -5.07 27.08 -17.93
N GLU A 266 -5.87 27.75 -18.77
CA GLU A 266 -7.10 28.40 -18.34
C GLU A 266 -8.09 27.37 -17.78
N ILE A 267 -8.48 27.55 -16.52
CA ILE A 267 -9.45 26.68 -15.86
C ILE A 267 -10.89 27.13 -16.22
N PRO A 268 -11.73 26.25 -16.79
CA PRO A 268 -13.08 26.62 -17.19
C PRO A 268 -13.95 27.11 -16.03
N SER A 269 -14.86 28.05 -16.32
CA SER A 269 -15.89 28.46 -15.35
C SER A 269 -16.75 27.26 -14.94
N GLY A 270 -16.97 27.11 -13.64
CA GLY A 270 -17.70 25.99 -13.07
C GLY A 270 -16.83 24.76 -12.74
N ALA A 271 -15.53 24.80 -13.05
CA ALA A 271 -14.60 23.80 -12.56
C ALA A 271 -14.51 23.83 -11.02
N LYS A 272 -14.37 22.65 -10.44
CA LYS A 272 -14.06 22.40 -9.04
C LYS A 272 -12.59 22.03 -8.92
N HIS A 273 -12.11 21.99 -7.68
CA HIS A 273 -10.77 21.55 -7.33
C HIS A 273 -10.86 20.41 -6.33
N VAL A 274 -9.89 19.52 -6.41
CA VAL A 274 -9.73 18.39 -5.52
C VAL A 274 -8.43 18.60 -4.75
N LEU A 275 -8.52 18.59 -3.43
CA LEU A 275 -7.37 18.43 -2.56
C LEU A 275 -7.34 16.99 -2.07
N LYS A 276 -6.34 16.23 -2.52
CA LYS A 276 -6.11 14.85 -2.08
C LYS A 276 -4.95 14.83 -1.09
N VAL A 277 -5.09 13.99 -0.07
CA VAL A 277 -4.11 13.80 1.00
C VAL A 277 -3.99 12.32 1.36
N SER A 278 -2.80 11.87 1.71
CA SER A 278 -2.54 10.53 2.25
C SER A 278 -2.40 10.61 3.76
N ILE A 279 -3.23 9.86 4.50
CA ILE A 279 -3.21 9.83 5.96
C ILE A 279 -3.59 8.45 6.50
N ASN A 280 -2.85 7.95 7.50
CA ASN A 280 -3.11 6.67 8.16
C ASN A 280 -3.30 5.50 7.18
N SER A 281 -2.42 5.41 6.18
CA SER A 281 -2.45 4.37 5.14
C SER A 281 -3.75 4.38 4.29
N CYS A 282 -4.44 5.53 4.22
CA CYS A 282 -5.62 5.76 3.40
C CYS A 282 -5.45 7.05 2.58
N ASP A 283 -5.98 7.07 1.37
CA ASP A 283 -5.99 8.26 0.53
C ASP A 283 -7.38 8.87 0.50
N MET A 284 -7.46 10.10 0.99
CA MET A 284 -8.70 10.87 1.15
C MET A 284 -8.65 12.10 0.25
N TYR A 285 -9.83 12.61 -0.12
CA TYR A 285 -9.91 13.84 -0.87
C TYR A 285 -11.10 14.69 -0.46
N ILE A 286 -11.00 15.98 -0.78
CA ILE A 286 -12.04 16.98 -0.56
C ILE A 286 -12.28 17.70 -1.88
N VAL A 287 -13.55 17.86 -2.25
CA VAL A 287 -13.96 18.69 -3.39
C VAL A 287 -14.28 20.10 -2.90
N GLY A 288 -13.87 21.09 -3.68
CA GLY A 288 -14.10 22.50 -3.36
C GLY A 288 -13.75 23.42 -4.51
N VAL A 289 -13.45 24.67 -4.17
CA VAL A 289 -13.04 25.70 -5.13
C VAL A 289 -11.73 26.34 -4.70
N TYR A 290 -10.88 26.69 -5.66
CA TYR A 290 -9.67 27.46 -5.40
C TYR A 290 -9.99 28.95 -5.50
N ASP A 291 -9.91 29.66 -4.38
CA ASP A 291 -10.01 31.12 -4.35
C ASP A 291 -8.71 31.72 -4.90
N LEU A 292 -8.72 32.02 -6.19
CA LEU A 292 -7.59 32.60 -6.93
C LEU A 292 -7.10 33.94 -6.36
N LYS A 293 -7.94 34.68 -5.61
CA LYS A 293 -7.53 35.96 -4.99
C LYS A 293 -6.83 35.76 -3.66
N ARG A 294 -7.28 34.78 -2.89
CA ARG A 294 -6.74 34.48 -1.55
C ARG A 294 -5.60 33.46 -1.58
N ASP A 295 -5.44 32.75 -2.70
CA ASP A 295 -4.56 31.59 -2.84
C ASP A 295 -4.92 30.50 -1.80
N GLU A 296 -6.22 30.18 -1.69
CA GLU A 296 -6.77 29.28 -0.67
C GLU A 296 -7.75 28.28 -1.28
N PHE A 297 -7.71 27.03 -0.84
CA PHE A 297 -8.70 26.02 -1.18
C PHE A 297 -9.88 26.09 -0.18
N VAL A 298 -11.08 26.25 -0.73
CA VAL A 298 -12.32 26.33 0.04
C VAL A 298 -13.15 25.08 -0.24
N PRO A 299 -13.26 24.14 0.73
CA PRO A 299 -14.09 22.95 0.61
C PRO A 299 -15.56 23.30 0.33
N ASP A 300 -16.23 22.49 -0.49
CA ASP A 300 -17.69 22.60 -0.67
C ASP A 300 -18.44 22.19 0.61
N THR A 301 -17.88 21.23 1.35
CA THR A 301 -18.37 20.79 2.65
C THR A 301 -17.22 20.75 3.64
N VAL A 302 -17.37 21.45 4.76
CA VAL A 302 -16.39 21.40 5.86
C VAL A 302 -16.74 20.22 6.74
N GLN A 303 -15.78 19.32 6.93
CA GLN A 303 -15.96 18.12 7.73
C GLN A 303 -14.81 17.95 8.71
N ASP A 304 -15.14 18.07 10.01
CA ASP A 304 -14.14 18.01 11.09
C ASP A 304 -13.67 16.58 11.37
N ASP A 305 -14.52 15.59 11.11
CA ASP A 305 -14.20 14.18 11.31
C ASP A 305 -13.70 13.55 10.01
N ASN A 306 -12.39 13.30 9.95
CA ASN A 306 -11.73 12.67 8.80
C ASN A 306 -12.31 11.30 8.43
N ARG A 307 -13.01 10.61 9.33
CA ARG A 307 -13.60 9.29 9.05
C ARG A 307 -14.69 9.35 7.99
N LEU A 308 -15.29 10.53 7.83
CA LEU A 308 -16.35 10.78 6.88
C LEU A 308 -15.83 11.36 5.55
N TRP A 309 -14.53 11.70 5.46
CA TRP A 309 -13.93 12.18 4.22
C TRP A 309 -13.99 11.09 3.15
N THR A 310 -14.26 11.50 1.92
CA THR A 310 -14.32 10.57 0.79
C THR A 310 -12.93 10.04 0.48
N ARG A 311 -12.87 8.77 0.06
CA ARG A 311 -11.61 8.08 -0.23
C ARG A 311 -11.46 7.90 -1.73
N ILE A 312 -10.21 7.91 -2.20
CA ILE A 312 -9.91 7.48 -3.57
C ILE A 312 -10.22 5.99 -3.71
N ASP A 313 -9.86 5.18 -2.72
CA ASP A 313 -10.13 3.75 -2.71
C ASP A 313 -10.31 3.29 -1.26
N TYR A 314 -11.20 2.32 -1.03
CA TYR A 314 -11.59 1.86 0.30
C TYR A 314 -10.78 0.63 0.77
N GLY A 315 -9.80 0.18 -0.01
CA GLY A 315 -8.93 -0.95 0.26
C GLY A 315 -7.45 -0.60 0.47
N THR A 316 -6.52 -1.41 -0.03
CA THR A 316 -5.06 -1.19 0.02
C THR A 316 -4.59 -0.24 -1.08
N PHE A 317 -4.68 1.07 -0.81
CA PHE A 317 -4.36 2.11 -1.80
C PHE A 317 -3.81 3.35 -1.09
N TYR A 318 -2.52 3.64 -1.30
CA TYR A 318 -1.82 4.69 -0.57
C TYR A 318 -0.81 5.45 -1.43
N ALA A 319 -0.49 6.67 -1.02
CA ALA A 319 0.47 7.55 -1.70
C ALA A 319 0.10 7.80 -3.18
N SER A 320 -1.20 7.83 -3.48
CA SER A 320 -1.71 8.06 -4.82
C SER A 320 -1.29 9.41 -5.36
N LYS A 321 -1.01 9.44 -6.66
CA LYS A 321 -0.64 10.67 -7.35
C LYS A 321 -1.24 10.66 -8.73
N SER A 322 -1.76 11.81 -9.14
CA SER A 322 -2.32 12.00 -10.47
C SER A 322 -1.43 12.86 -11.35
N PHE A 323 -1.60 12.71 -12.66
CA PHE A 323 -1.05 13.64 -13.64
C PHE A 323 -2.05 13.89 -14.76
N PHE A 324 -1.83 14.96 -15.50
CA PHE A 324 -2.60 15.25 -16.71
C PHE A 324 -1.99 14.55 -17.92
N ASP A 325 -2.72 13.60 -18.48
CA ASP A 325 -2.39 12.94 -19.74
C ASP A 325 -2.87 13.81 -20.90
N SER A 326 -1.94 14.62 -21.44
CA SER A 326 -2.22 15.50 -22.57
C SER A 326 -2.41 14.77 -23.90
N LYS A 327 -2.03 13.49 -24.00
CA LYS A 327 -2.25 12.67 -25.20
C LYS A 327 -3.72 12.34 -25.38
N HIS A 328 -4.39 11.93 -24.30
CA HIS A 328 -5.80 11.55 -24.32
C HIS A 328 -6.73 12.60 -23.68
N GLY A 329 -6.18 13.70 -23.14
CA GLY A 329 -6.96 14.77 -22.53
C GLY A 329 -7.66 14.33 -21.24
N ARG A 330 -7.06 13.42 -20.47
CA ARG A 330 -7.64 12.81 -19.27
C ARG A 330 -6.71 12.99 -18.06
N ARG A 331 -7.25 12.88 -16.85
CA ARG A 331 -6.42 12.81 -15.63
C ARG A 331 -6.30 11.36 -15.21
N VAL A 332 -5.07 10.91 -15.02
CA VAL A 332 -4.77 9.53 -14.63
C VAL A 332 -4.22 9.53 -13.21
N ILE A 333 -4.67 8.58 -12.39
CA ILE A 333 -4.24 8.34 -11.01
C ILE A 333 -3.90 6.87 -10.82
N TRP A 334 -2.90 6.59 -10.00
CA TRP A 334 -2.63 5.27 -9.44
C TRP A 334 -2.02 5.44 -8.05
N ALA A 335 -1.82 4.33 -7.36
CA ALA A 335 -1.32 4.32 -6.00
C ALA A 335 -0.58 3.03 -5.66
N TRP A 336 0.20 3.12 -4.60
CA TRP A 336 0.92 1.99 -4.08
C TRP A 336 -0.05 1.11 -3.30
N SER A 337 -0.07 -0.18 -3.64
CA SER A 337 -0.74 -1.20 -2.87
C SER A 337 0.30 -1.98 -2.09
N ASN A 338 0.37 -1.70 -0.79
CA ASN A 338 1.26 -2.40 0.12
C ASN A 338 0.87 -3.86 0.26
N GLU A 339 1.82 -4.69 0.71
CA GLU A 339 1.53 -6.10 0.95
C GLU A 339 0.65 -6.26 2.21
N THR A 340 -0.16 -7.33 2.22
CA THR A 340 -0.93 -7.75 3.41
C THR A 340 -0.38 -9.03 4.04
N ASP A 341 0.78 -9.50 3.58
CA ASP A 341 1.54 -10.54 4.25
C ASP A 341 2.53 -9.97 5.26
N SER A 342 3.39 -10.84 5.82
CA SER A 342 4.31 -10.42 6.87
C SER A 342 5.60 -9.85 6.30
N TYR A 343 6.25 -9.02 7.10
CA TYR A 343 7.62 -8.57 6.85
C TYR A 343 8.61 -9.69 6.49
N SER A 344 8.53 -10.81 7.22
CA SER A 344 9.38 -11.97 6.93
C SER A 344 9.05 -12.62 5.59
N ASP A 345 7.79 -12.53 5.16
CA ASP A 345 7.37 -13.00 3.85
C ASP A 345 7.90 -12.10 2.74
N ASP A 346 7.91 -10.78 2.93
CA ASP A 346 8.52 -9.80 2.01
C ASP A 346 9.99 -10.11 1.74
N ILE A 347 10.77 -10.33 2.80
CA ILE A 347 12.17 -10.75 2.69
C ILE A 347 12.26 -12.09 1.96
N ALA A 348 11.43 -13.06 2.33
CA ALA A 348 11.50 -14.42 1.80
C ALA A 348 11.16 -14.47 0.30
N LYS A 349 10.12 -13.76 -0.14
CA LYS A 349 9.74 -13.66 -1.56
C LYS A 349 10.65 -12.71 -2.34
N GLY A 350 11.34 -11.79 -1.65
CA GLY A 350 12.38 -10.93 -2.22
C GLY A 350 11.84 -9.70 -2.96
N TRP A 351 10.56 -9.38 -2.78
CA TRP A 351 9.85 -8.21 -3.34
C TRP A 351 8.72 -7.79 -2.41
N ALA A 352 8.25 -6.56 -2.49
CA ALA A 352 7.10 -6.06 -1.73
C ALA A 352 6.56 -4.81 -2.42
N GLY A 353 5.23 -4.70 -2.53
CA GLY A 353 4.53 -3.58 -3.14
C GLY A 353 4.25 -3.81 -4.63
N ILE A 354 3.06 -3.41 -5.05
CA ILE A 354 2.65 -3.27 -6.46
C ILE A 354 2.00 -1.90 -6.65
N HIS A 355 1.81 -1.47 -7.90
CA HIS A 355 0.94 -0.34 -8.20
C HIS A 355 -0.44 -0.86 -8.58
N SER A 356 -1.47 -0.10 -8.21
CA SER A 356 -2.77 -0.27 -8.85
C SER A 356 -2.66 0.01 -10.35
N ILE A 357 -3.57 -0.57 -11.12
CA ILE A 357 -3.75 -0.22 -12.52
C ILE A 357 -4.07 1.27 -12.63
N PRO A 358 -3.42 2.01 -13.53
CA PRO A 358 -3.75 3.40 -13.81
C PRO A 358 -5.25 3.59 -14.09
N ARG A 359 -5.85 4.56 -13.42
CA ARG A 359 -7.28 4.88 -13.51
C ARG A 359 -7.45 6.27 -14.08
N THR A 360 -8.36 6.44 -15.03
CA THR A 360 -8.89 7.77 -15.34
C THR A 360 -9.75 8.22 -14.16
N ILE A 361 -9.56 9.44 -13.66
CA ILE A 361 -10.30 10.01 -12.53
C ILE A 361 -10.96 11.34 -12.91
N TRP A 362 -12.23 11.49 -12.55
CA TRP A 362 -13.02 12.69 -12.85
C TRP A 362 -14.13 12.92 -11.83
N LEU A 363 -14.80 14.07 -11.90
CA LEU A 363 -15.89 14.42 -10.98
C LEU A 363 -17.25 13.98 -11.53
N ASP A 364 -18.04 13.30 -10.70
CA ASP A 364 -19.41 12.89 -11.04
C ASP A 364 -20.26 14.13 -11.42
N GLY A 365 -21.34 13.91 -12.18
CA GLY A 365 -22.22 14.97 -12.67
C GLY A 365 -22.91 15.76 -11.57
N ASP A 366 -23.10 15.15 -10.40
CA ASP A 366 -23.66 15.83 -9.22
C ASP A 366 -22.65 16.71 -8.46
N GLY A 367 -21.36 16.60 -8.81
CA GLY A 367 -20.27 17.37 -8.23
C GLY A 367 -19.84 16.95 -6.82
N LYS A 368 -20.33 15.82 -6.29
CA LYS A 368 -20.08 15.41 -4.89
C LYS A 368 -18.91 14.46 -4.70
N GLN A 369 -18.64 13.59 -5.68
CA GLN A 369 -17.62 12.56 -5.57
C GLN A 369 -16.87 12.35 -6.89
N LEU A 370 -15.67 11.78 -6.79
CA LEU A 370 -14.88 11.38 -7.93
C LEU A 370 -15.29 9.99 -8.38
N ILE A 371 -15.27 9.79 -9.69
CA ILE A 371 -15.42 8.49 -10.35
C ILE A 371 -14.06 8.08 -10.89
N GLN A 372 -13.76 6.78 -10.83
CA GLN A 372 -12.55 6.20 -11.38
C GLN A 372 -12.83 4.99 -12.26
N TRP A 373 -12.10 4.87 -13.37
CA TRP A 373 -12.17 3.68 -14.20
C TRP A 373 -10.78 3.31 -14.72
N PRO A 374 -10.40 2.01 -14.78
CA PRO A 374 -9.14 1.59 -15.38
C PRO A 374 -8.95 2.22 -16.76
N VAL A 375 -7.73 2.64 -17.08
CA VAL A 375 -7.39 3.17 -18.41
C VAL A 375 -7.77 2.15 -19.49
N GLU A 376 -8.32 2.63 -20.61
CA GLU A 376 -8.83 1.77 -21.69
C GLU A 376 -7.74 0.86 -22.29
N GLU A 377 -6.47 1.24 -22.19
CA GLU A 377 -5.34 0.47 -22.65
C GLU A 377 -5.24 -0.93 -22.00
N ILE A 378 -5.75 -1.12 -20.78
CA ILE A 378 -5.77 -2.45 -20.14
C ILE A 378 -6.60 -3.46 -20.93
N GLU A 379 -7.61 -3.00 -21.68
CA GLU A 379 -8.48 -3.86 -22.46
C GLU A 379 -7.76 -4.56 -23.60
N SER A 380 -6.58 -4.06 -24.00
CA SER A 380 -5.71 -4.73 -24.98
C SER A 380 -5.20 -6.11 -24.53
N LEU A 381 -5.23 -6.37 -23.22
CA LEU A 381 -4.83 -7.65 -22.63
C LEU A 381 -5.95 -8.69 -22.68
N ARG A 382 -7.21 -8.30 -22.90
CA ARG A 382 -8.37 -9.20 -22.89
C ARG A 382 -8.26 -10.27 -23.97
N ILE A 383 -8.49 -11.52 -23.59
CA ILE A 383 -8.61 -12.68 -24.47
C ILE A 383 -9.69 -13.64 -23.96
N ASN A 384 -10.12 -14.56 -24.83
CA ASN A 384 -11.04 -15.65 -24.48
C ASN A 384 -12.30 -15.14 -23.75
N GLU A 385 -13.05 -14.24 -24.40
CA GLU A 385 -14.29 -13.72 -23.83
C GLU A 385 -15.30 -14.84 -23.59
N ILE A 386 -15.87 -14.85 -22.39
CA ILE A 386 -17.12 -15.53 -22.09
C ILE A 386 -18.21 -14.49 -21.87
N ASN A 387 -19.45 -14.85 -22.22
CA ASN A 387 -20.58 -13.95 -22.16
C ASN A 387 -21.84 -14.73 -21.75
N HIS A 388 -22.48 -14.27 -20.68
CA HIS A 388 -23.77 -14.78 -20.20
C HIS A 388 -24.76 -13.63 -20.11
N GLN A 389 -26.01 -13.90 -20.46
CA GLN A 389 -27.10 -12.92 -20.43
C GLN A 389 -28.35 -13.54 -19.81
N GLY A 390 -29.11 -12.71 -19.10
CA GLY A 390 -30.40 -13.10 -18.54
C GLY A 390 -30.31 -14.22 -17.51
N LEU A 391 -29.25 -14.28 -16.71
CA LEU A 391 -29.22 -15.19 -15.56
C LEU A 391 -30.15 -14.64 -14.48
N GLU A 392 -30.74 -15.54 -13.69
CA GLU A 392 -31.45 -15.18 -12.46
C GLU A 392 -30.77 -15.89 -11.30
N LEU A 393 -30.32 -15.12 -10.31
CA LEU A 393 -29.72 -15.63 -9.09
C LEU A 393 -30.73 -15.52 -7.96
N LYS A 394 -31.29 -16.65 -7.56
CA LYS A 394 -32.17 -16.77 -6.39
C LYS A 394 -31.32 -16.88 -5.12
N LYS A 395 -31.99 -16.79 -3.98
CA LYS A 395 -31.34 -16.95 -2.67
C LYS A 395 -30.58 -18.29 -2.58
N GLY A 396 -29.28 -18.20 -2.33
CA GLY A 396 -28.37 -19.34 -2.19
C GLY A 396 -27.79 -19.83 -3.51
N ASP A 397 -28.14 -19.22 -4.65
CA ASP A 397 -27.60 -19.61 -5.94
C ASP A 397 -26.12 -19.21 -6.06
N LEU A 398 -25.34 -20.13 -6.64
CA LEU A 398 -23.93 -19.96 -6.96
C LEU A 398 -23.72 -20.40 -8.41
N PHE A 399 -23.54 -19.44 -9.30
CA PHE A 399 -23.31 -19.66 -10.72
C PHE A 399 -21.81 -19.65 -11.03
N GLU A 400 -21.25 -20.81 -11.38
CA GLU A 400 -19.82 -20.93 -11.68
C GLU A 400 -19.48 -20.37 -13.07
N ILE A 401 -18.51 -19.46 -13.09
CA ILE A 401 -17.99 -18.81 -14.28
C ILE A 401 -16.81 -19.65 -14.82
N LYS A 402 -17.03 -20.35 -15.94
CA LYS A 402 -16.07 -21.30 -16.53
C LYS A 402 -15.49 -20.80 -17.84
N GLY A 403 -14.34 -21.36 -18.23
CA GLY A 403 -13.75 -21.13 -19.56
C GLY A 403 -12.78 -19.95 -19.64
N ILE A 404 -12.39 -19.38 -18.49
CA ILE A 404 -11.38 -18.32 -18.37
C ILE A 404 -10.29 -18.71 -17.37
N ASP A 405 -9.17 -18.01 -17.42
CA ASP A 405 -8.13 -18.05 -16.39
C ASP A 405 -8.58 -17.29 -15.14
N THR A 406 -9.05 -18.01 -14.12
CA THR A 406 -9.65 -17.42 -12.92
C THR A 406 -8.66 -16.71 -12.00
N ILE A 407 -7.35 -16.85 -12.23
CA ILE A 407 -6.30 -16.16 -11.46
C ILE A 407 -5.81 -14.90 -12.16
N GLN A 408 -6.19 -14.70 -13.42
CA GLN A 408 -5.71 -13.60 -14.26
C GLN A 408 -6.84 -13.18 -15.23
N ALA A 409 -7.78 -12.37 -14.74
CA ALA A 409 -9.04 -12.08 -15.42
C ALA A 409 -9.51 -10.62 -15.25
N ASP A 410 -10.37 -10.21 -16.17
CA ASP A 410 -11.21 -9.01 -16.06
C ASP A 410 -12.66 -9.46 -16.17
N ILE A 411 -13.52 -9.07 -15.24
CA ILE A 411 -14.95 -9.42 -15.22
C ILE A 411 -15.77 -8.16 -15.12
N GLU A 412 -16.80 -8.06 -15.94
CA GLU A 412 -17.85 -7.04 -15.88
C GLU A 412 -19.20 -7.74 -15.72
N ILE A 413 -19.93 -7.41 -14.66
CA ILE A 413 -21.24 -8.00 -14.36
C ILE A 413 -22.23 -6.93 -13.92
N ASP A 414 -23.43 -6.95 -14.50
CA ASP A 414 -24.54 -6.08 -14.13
C ASP A 414 -25.55 -6.86 -13.30
N PHE A 415 -25.99 -6.27 -12.19
CA PHE A 415 -27.04 -6.83 -11.33
C PHE A 415 -28.29 -5.96 -11.35
N GLU A 416 -29.47 -6.58 -11.45
CA GLU A 416 -30.77 -5.90 -11.42
C GLU A 416 -31.69 -6.60 -10.40
N PRO A 417 -31.84 -6.07 -9.17
CA PRO A 417 -32.77 -6.62 -8.18
C PRO A 417 -34.20 -6.66 -8.72
N THR A 418 -34.91 -7.78 -8.57
CA THR A 418 -36.28 -7.92 -9.12
C THR A 418 -37.33 -7.09 -8.37
N SER A 419 -37.02 -6.69 -7.13
CA SER A 419 -37.82 -5.78 -6.31
C SER A 419 -36.88 -4.95 -5.43
N ILE A 420 -37.38 -3.79 -4.98
CA ILE A 420 -36.70 -2.89 -4.05
C ILE A 420 -37.37 -2.86 -2.67
N ASP A 421 -38.46 -3.61 -2.49
CA ASP A 421 -39.31 -3.59 -1.30
C ASP A 421 -38.62 -4.20 -0.07
N ASP A 422 -37.73 -5.16 -0.29
CA ASP A 422 -36.99 -5.85 0.77
C ASP A 422 -35.74 -5.07 1.23
N ALA A 423 -35.47 -3.87 0.70
CA ALA A 423 -34.33 -3.07 1.11
C ALA A 423 -34.39 -2.75 2.61
N GLU A 424 -33.36 -3.13 3.35
CA GLU A 424 -33.27 -2.93 4.80
C GLU A 424 -33.03 -1.44 5.12
N PRO A 425 -33.49 -0.92 6.27
CA PRO A 425 -33.25 0.48 6.64
C PRO A 425 -31.75 0.75 6.81
N PHE A 426 -31.30 1.88 6.27
CA PHE A 426 -29.93 2.37 6.44
C PHE A 426 -29.75 3.03 7.82
N ASP A 427 -28.70 2.65 8.54
CA ASP A 427 -28.26 3.36 9.75
C ASP A 427 -27.07 4.28 9.40
N PRO A 428 -27.23 5.62 9.50
CA PRO A 428 -26.16 6.57 9.21
C PRO A 428 -24.89 6.39 10.05
N SER A 429 -24.96 5.73 11.21
CA SER A 429 -23.79 5.43 12.03
C SER A 429 -22.81 4.47 11.35
N TRP A 430 -23.26 3.71 10.34
CA TRP A 430 -22.39 2.83 9.56
C TRP A 430 -21.37 3.59 8.69
N LEU A 431 -21.62 4.87 8.36
CA LEU A 431 -20.68 5.70 7.60
C LEU A 431 -19.34 5.89 8.33
N PHE A 432 -19.33 5.81 9.66
CA PHE A 432 -18.11 5.99 10.46
C PHE A 432 -17.19 4.76 10.45
N ASP A 433 -17.72 3.58 10.14
CA ASP A 433 -16.92 2.36 9.98
C ASP A 433 -17.57 1.37 8.99
N PRO A 434 -17.50 1.64 7.67
CA PRO A 434 -18.06 0.74 6.65
C PRO A 434 -17.38 -0.64 6.66
N ARG A 435 -16.10 -0.70 7.09
CA ARG A 435 -15.37 -1.96 7.23
C ARG A 435 -15.99 -2.84 8.30
N LYS A 436 -16.43 -2.26 9.43
CA LYS A 436 -17.20 -3.00 10.45
C LYS A 436 -18.50 -3.54 9.87
N GLN A 437 -19.22 -2.73 9.10
CA GLN A 437 -20.45 -3.20 8.48
C GLN A 437 -20.20 -4.39 7.54
N CYS A 438 -19.14 -4.38 6.73
CA CYS A 438 -18.80 -5.54 5.91
C CYS A 438 -18.40 -6.79 6.70
N ARG A 439 -17.84 -6.64 7.92
CA ARG A 439 -17.57 -7.79 8.81
C ARG A 439 -18.83 -8.38 9.43
N GLU A 440 -19.78 -7.52 9.80
CA GLU A 440 -21.02 -7.90 10.47
C GLU A 440 -22.09 -8.39 9.49
N ALA A 441 -22.13 -7.81 8.29
CA ALA A 441 -23.05 -8.13 7.21
C ALA A 441 -22.31 -8.77 6.02
N ASP A 442 -21.50 -9.80 6.31
CA ASP A 442 -20.70 -10.48 5.30
C ASP A 442 -21.52 -11.30 4.30
N ALA A 443 -20.85 -11.96 3.34
CA ALA A 443 -21.50 -12.76 2.29
C ALA A 443 -22.35 -13.94 2.81
N SER A 444 -22.10 -14.43 4.03
CA SER A 444 -22.86 -15.53 4.64
C SER A 444 -24.11 -15.07 5.38
N VAL A 445 -24.16 -13.81 5.82
CA VAL A 445 -25.32 -13.23 6.51
C VAL A 445 -26.42 -12.91 5.50
N HIS A 446 -27.61 -13.47 5.67
CA HIS A 446 -28.74 -13.15 4.79
C HIS A 446 -29.21 -11.70 4.99
N GLY A 447 -29.54 -11.00 3.90
CA GLY A 447 -30.22 -9.71 3.93
C GLY A 447 -31.49 -9.72 3.09
N GLY A 448 -32.09 -8.54 2.97
CA GLY A 448 -33.20 -8.31 2.05
C GLY A 448 -32.72 -8.34 0.60
N ILE A 449 -32.07 -7.25 0.17
CA ILE A 449 -31.41 -7.13 -1.14
C ILE A 449 -29.89 -7.27 -0.94
N GLY A 450 -29.39 -8.46 -1.23
CA GLY A 450 -28.01 -8.85 -1.01
C GLY A 450 -27.78 -9.60 0.31
N PRO A 451 -26.58 -10.19 0.47
CA PRO A 451 -25.40 -9.95 -0.34
C PRO A 451 -25.48 -10.67 -1.70
N PHE A 452 -25.16 -9.96 -2.79
CA PHE A 452 -25.00 -10.52 -4.14
C PHE A 452 -23.74 -9.94 -4.78
N GLY A 453 -23.07 -10.70 -5.63
CA GLY A 453 -21.80 -10.28 -6.21
C GLY A 453 -20.99 -11.42 -6.78
N LEU A 454 -19.67 -11.36 -6.58
CA LEU A 454 -18.70 -12.34 -7.03
C LEU A 454 -18.00 -13.02 -5.84
N VAL A 455 -17.76 -14.32 -5.98
CA VAL A 455 -16.77 -15.06 -5.20
C VAL A 455 -15.62 -15.41 -6.14
N ILE A 456 -14.41 -14.97 -5.81
CA ILE A 456 -13.24 -15.07 -6.68
C ILE A 456 -12.09 -15.76 -5.96
N LEU A 457 -11.12 -16.28 -6.73
CA LEU A 457 -9.96 -16.99 -6.22
C LEU A 457 -10.33 -18.08 -5.21
N ALA A 458 -11.44 -18.78 -5.49
CA ALA A 458 -12.01 -19.76 -4.58
C ALA A 458 -11.35 -21.13 -4.76
N SER A 459 -11.04 -21.82 -3.67
CA SER A 459 -10.58 -23.21 -3.71
C SER A 459 -11.72 -24.18 -4.08
N ASP A 460 -11.39 -25.38 -4.55
CA ASP A 460 -12.35 -26.46 -4.89
C ASP A 460 -13.41 -26.71 -3.79
N ASN A 461 -13.02 -26.54 -2.51
CA ASN A 461 -13.85 -26.78 -1.33
C ASN A 461 -14.39 -25.49 -0.68
N MET A 462 -14.17 -24.31 -1.28
CA MET A 462 -14.56 -22.99 -0.76
C MET A 462 -13.99 -22.64 0.62
N GLU A 463 -12.97 -23.36 1.10
CA GLU A 463 -12.26 -23.00 2.33
C GLU A 463 -11.48 -21.69 2.16
N GLU A 464 -10.93 -21.46 0.97
CA GLU A 464 -10.34 -20.19 0.56
C GLU A 464 -11.23 -19.52 -0.48
N HIS A 465 -11.54 -18.24 -0.30
CA HIS A 465 -12.18 -17.38 -1.28
C HIS A 465 -12.16 -15.90 -0.86
N THR A 466 -12.28 -15.02 -1.84
CA THR A 466 -12.53 -13.59 -1.63
C THR A 466 -13.93 -13.26 -2.14
N ALA A 467 -14.75 -12.61 -1.32
CA ALA A 467 -16.11 -12.22 -1.70
C ALA A 467 -16.20 -10.72 -1.96
N VAL A 468 -16.58 -10.34 -3.18
CA VAL A 468 -16.86 -8.95 -3.56
C VAL A 468 -18.36 -8.82 -3.79
N HIS A 469 -19.05 -8.07 -2.95
CA HIS A 469 -20.52 -8.08 -2.98
C HIS A 469 -21.14 -6.74 -2.63
N PHE A 470 -22.41 -6.59 -3.00
CA PHE A 470 -23.24 -5.45 -2.66
C PHE A 470 -24.33 -5.80 -1.65
N ARG A 471 -24.78 -4.78 -0.92
CA ARG A 471 -26.06 -4.74 -0.22
C ARG A 471 -26.76 -3.43 -0.49
N VAL A 472 -28.08 -3.46 -0.59
CA VAL A 472 -28.89 -2.26 -0.84
C VAL A 472 -29.69 -1.92 0.41
N TYR A 473 -29.53 -0.69 0.89
CA TYR A 473 -30.25 -0.14 2.03
C TYR A 473 -31.16 1.01 1.60
N LYS A 474 -32.26 1.20 2.32
CA LYS A 474 -33.21 2.29 2.12
C LYS A 474 -32.89 3.45 3.06
N SER A 475 -32.75 4.66 2.52
CA SER A 475 -32.51 5.90 3.28
C SER A 475 -33.48 6.99 2.83
N GLU A 476 -34.41 7.42 3.70
CA GLU A 476 -35.44 8.45 3.44
C GLU A 476 -36.06 8.44 2.02
N GLN A 477 -35.41 9.08 1.03
CA GLN A 477 -35.85 9.24 -0.36
C GLN A 477 -34.90 8.63 -1.40
N LYS A 478 -33.85 7.90 -0.98
CA LYS A 478 -32.82 7.30 -1.84
C LYS A 478 -32.43 5.90 -1.35
N TYR A 479 -31.57 5.25 -2.14
CA TYR A 479 -30.93 4.01 -1.75
C TYR A 479 -29.45 4.25 -1.48
N ILE A 480 -28.92 3.56 -0.48
CA ILE A 480 -27.50 3.55 -0.13
C ILE A 480 -26.99 2.14 -0.41
N ILE A 481 -25.99 2.03 -1.27
CA ILE A 481 -25.37 0.74 -1.59
C ILE A 481 -24.09 0.62 -0.79
N LEU A 482 -23.95 -0.50 -0.08
CA LEU A 482 -22.68 -0.95 0.49
C LEU A 482 -22.00 -1.86 -0.52
N MET A 483 -20.75 -1.56 -0.86
CA MET A 483 -19.86 -2.50 -1.52
C MET A 483 -18.86 -3.03 -0.50
N CYS A 484 -18.68 -4.35 -0.48
CA CYS A 484 -17.72 -5.04 0.37
C CYS A 484 -16.72 -5.82 -0.47
N SER A 485 -15.47 -5.87 -0.01
CA SER A 485 -14.49 -6.88 -0.40
C SER A 485 -14.03 -7.58 0.89
N ASP A 486 -14.51 -8.80 1.11
CA ASP A 486 -14.24 -9.57 2.32
C ASP A 486 -13.12 -10.59 2.07
N LEU A 487 -11.97 -10.34 2.70
CA LEU A 487 -10.77 -11.14 2.55
C LEU A 487 -10.60 -12.11 3.71
N ARG A 488 -11.49 -12.16 4.72
CA ARG A 488 -11.30 -12.95 5.94
C ARG A 488 -11.14 -14.46 5.70
N ARG A 489 -11.59 -14.94 4.54
CA ARG A 489 -11.40 -16.32 4.06
C ARG A 489 -10.51 -16.42 2.82
N SER A 490 -9.78 -15.36 2.47
CA SER A 490 -8.97 -15.32 1.24
C SER A 490 -7.74 -16.23 1.29
N SER A 491 -7.33 -16.71 2.47
CA SER A 491 -6.18 -17.59 2.61
C SER A 491 -6.23 -18.44 3.88
N LEU A 492 -5.74 -19.67 3.81
CA LEU A 492 -5.45 -20.55 4.95
C LEU A 492 -4.07 -20.29 5.56
N ARG A 493 -3.25 -19.43 4.96
CA ARG A 493 -1.92 -19.10 5.48
C ARG A 493 -2.05 -18.27 6.77
N PRO A 494 -1.42 -18.70 7.88
CA PRO A 494 -1.44 -17.94 9.12
C PRO A 494 -0.58 -16.68 9.03
N GLY A 495 -0.94 -15.64 9.78
CA GLY A 495 -0.13 -14.42 9.92
C GLY A 495 -0.36 -13.37 8.83
N LEU A 496 -1.27 -13.60 7.88
CA LEU A 496 -1.71 -12.60 6.92
C LEU A 496 -2.71 -11.62 7.54
N TYR A 497 -2.68 -10.38 7.06
CA TYR A 497 -3.73 -9.39 7.34
C TYR A 497 -4.88 -9.56 6.35
N THR A 498 -5.99 -10.14 6.79
CA THR A 498 -7.16 -10.46 5.96
C THR A 498 -8.42 -9.69 6.41
N PRO A 499 -8.50 -8.37 6.15
CA PRO A 499 -9.62 -7.54 6.60
C PRO A 499 -10.88 -7.74 5.75
N ALA A 500 -11.98 -7.11 6.16
CA ALA A 500 -13.07 -6.79 5.25
C ALA A 500 -13.02 -5.29 4.95
N TYR A 501 -12.90 -4.95 3.67
CA TYR A 501 -13.00 -3.58 3.16
C TYR A 501 -14.44 -3.27 2.78
N GLY A 502 -14.79 -1.99 2.84
CA GLY A 502 -16.10 -1.55 2.39
C GLY A 502 -16.23 -0.05 2.30
N GLY A 503 -17.24 0.38 1.54
CA GLY A 503 -17.64 1.77 1.41
C GLY A 503 -19.09 1.87 0.96
N PHE A 504 -19.67 3.04 1.19
CA PHE A 504 -21.04 3.35 0.82
C PHE A 504 -21.09 4.40 -0.28
N PHE A 505 -22.10 4.32 -1.13
CA PHE A 505 -22.42 5.37 -2.08
C PHE A 505 -23.94 5.51 -2.23
N GLU A 506 -24.39 6.74 -2.50
CA GLU A 506 -25.77 7.00 -2.89
C GLU A 506 -26.03 6.43 -4.28
N PHE A 507 -27.21 5.83 -4.47
CA PHE A 507 -27.60 5.27 -5.75
C PHE A 507 -29.07 5.54 -6.06
N ASP A 508 -29.35 5.94 -7.30
CA ASP A 508 -30.71 6.14 -7.78
C ASP A 508 -31.23 4.86 -8.43
N LEU A 509 -31.66 3.92 -7.60
CA LEU A 509 -32.09 2.60 -8.05
C LEU A 509 -33.36 2.66 -8.92
N GLU A 510 -34.17 3.72 -8.80
CA GLU A 510 -35.39 3.90 -9.61
C GLU A 510 -35.06 4.24 -11.07
N ASN A 511 -34.03 5.09 -11.27
CA ASN A 511 -33.62 5.55 -12.60
C ASN A 511 -32.49 4.70 -13.22
N GLU A 512 -31.48 4.31 -12.43
CA GLU A 512 -30.30 3.60 -12.93
C GLU A 512 -30.56 2.08 -13.07
N LYS A 513 -31.37 1.50 -12.16
CA LYS A 513 -31.80 0.08 -12.06
C LYS A 513 -30.71 -0.99 -11.96
N ARG A 514 -29.54 -0.76 -12.56
CA ARG A 514 -28.45 -1.72 -12.70
C ARG A 514 -27.28 -1.34 -11.82
N ILE A 515 -26.85 -2.27 -10.98
CA ILE A 515 -25.68 -2.15 -10.13
C ILE A 515 -24.56 -2.92 -10.82
N SER A 516 -23.65 -2.20 -11.49
CA SER A 516 -22.53 -2.81 -12.21
C SER A 516 -21.37 -3.13 -11.26
N LEU A 517 -20.62 -4.18 -11.51
CA LEU A 517 -19.34 -4.48 -10.89
C LEU A 517 -18.33 -4.86 -11.95
N ARG A 518 -17.19 -4.17 -11.96
CA ARG A 518 -16.00 -4.64 -12.67
C ARG A 518 -14.97 -5.11 -11.66
N THR A 519 -14.35 -6.26 -11.89
CA THR A 519 -13.29 -6.79 -11.02
C THR A 519 -12.12 -7.26 -11.86
N LEU A 520 -10.96 -6.64 -11.66
CA LEU A 520 -9.67 -7.07 -12.16
C LEU A 520 -9.04 -8.04 -11.16
N ILE A 521 -8.62 -9.21 -11.63
CA ILE A 521 -8.01 -10.26 -10.81
C ILE A 521 -6.63 -10.55 -11.39
N ASP A 522 -5.60 -10.30 -10.60
CA ASP A 522 -4.22 -10.55 -10.99
C ASP A 522 -3.48 -11.23 -9.85
N ARG A 523 -3.75 -12.54 -9.70
CA ARG A 523 -3.08 -13.42 -8.75
C ARG A 523 -3.24 -12.95 -7.30
N SER A 524 -2.28 -12.17 -6.78
CA SER A 524 -2.33 -11.62 -5.42
C SER A 524 -3.00 -10.25 -5.31
N ALA A 525 -3.50 -9.70 -6.41
CA ALA A 525 -4.16 -8.41 -6.46
C ALA A 525 -5.58 -8.53 -7.01
N VAL A 526 -6.51 -7.81 -6.39
CA VAL A 526 -7.90 -7.68 -6.82
C VAL A 526 -8.29 -6.21 -6.78
N GLU A 527 -8.74 -5.65 -7.90
CA GLU A 527 -9.29 -4.29 -7.97
C GLU A 527 -10.75 -4.35 -8.39
N SER A 528 -11.64 -3.84 -7.54
CA SER A 528 -13.09 -3.90 -7.77
C SER A 528 -13.69 -2.49 -7.89
N PHE A 529 -14.48 -2.28 -8.94
CA PHE A 529 -15.09 -1.01 -9.33
C PHE A 529 -16.61 -1.16 -9.34
N GLY A 530 -17.28 -0.57 -8.37
CA GLY A 530 -18.74 -0.61 -8.24
C GLY A 530 -19.42 0.57 -8.94
N SER A 531 -20.53 0.28 -9.61
CA SER A 531 -21.46 1.24 -10.24
C SER A 531 -20.76 2.30 -11.10
N GLY A 532 -19.97 1.85 -12.08
CA GLY A 532 -19.21 2.71 -12.99
C GLY A 532 -18.00 3.38 -12.37
N GLY A 533 -17.53 2.92 -11.20
CA GLY A 533 -16.34 3.48 -10.54
C GLY A 533 -16.60 4.50 -9.45
N ARG A 534 -17.86 4.66 -9.02
CA ARG A 534 -18.24 5.51 -7.87
C ARG A 534 -17.64 5.01 -6.56
N ILE A 535 -17.37 3.71 -6.49
CA ILE A 535 -16.63 3.10 -5.38
C ILE A 535 -15.57 2.15 -5.93
N CYS A 536 -14.38 2.25 -5.38
CA CYS A 536 -13.24 1.40 -5.74
C CYS A 536 -12.67 0.72 -4.49
N ILE A 537 -12.34 -0.57 -4.61
CA ILE A 537 -11.71 -1.35 -3.54
C ILE A 537 -10.56 -2.17 -4.13
N THR A 538 -9.34 -1.84 -3.73
CA THR A 538 -8.13 -2.60 -4.02
C THR A 538 -7.83 -3.58 -2.87
N ALA A 539 -7.47 -4.82 -3.17
CA ALA A 539 -7.24 -5.84 -2.18
C ALA A 539 -6.02 -6.70 -2.54
N ARG A 540 -5.24 -7.07 -1.52
CA ARG A 540 -4.15 -8.03 -1.62
C ARG A 540 -4.51 -9.34 -0.94
N VAL A 541 -4.31 -10.44 -1.64
CA VAL A 541 -4.74 -11.79 -1.24
C VAL A 541 -3.66 -12.81 -1.55
N TYR A 542 -3.47 -13.81 -0.69
CA TYR A 542 -2.45 -14.85 -0.89
C TYR A 542 -3.04 -16.26 -0.66
N PRO A 543 -4.04 -16.66 -1.48
CA PRO A 543 -4.67 -17.97 -1.35
C PRO A 543 -3.68 -19.09 -1.60
N VAL A 544 -3.67 -20.07 -0.71
CA VAL A 544 -2.82 -21.26 -0.80
C VAL A 544 -3.16 -22.09 -2.04
N ALA A 545 -4.44 -22.17 -2.41
CA ALA A 545 -4.93 -22.85 -3.61
C ALA A 545 -4.23 -22.38 -4.90
N LEU A 546 -3.81 -21.12 -4.97
CA LEU A 546 -3.10 -20.55 -6.13
C LEU A 546 -1.73 -21.22 -6.35
N VAL A 547 -1.04 -21.58 -5.26
CA VAL A 547 0.34 -22.09 -5.30
C VAL A 547 0.44 -23.62 -5.28
N ASP A 548 -0.54 -24.32 -4.73
CA ASP A 548 -0.54 -25.78 -4.58
C ASP A 548 -0.99 -26.56 -5.82
N ASN A 549 -1.06 -25.89 -6.98
CA ASN A 549 -1.67 -26.41 -8.21
C ASN A 549 -3.14 -26.83 -8.02
N GLY A 550 -3.83 -26.28 -7.02
CA GLY A 550 -5.28 -26.38 -6.90
C GLY A 550 -5.95 -25.62 -8.05
N ALA A 551 -7.17 -26.03 -8.40
CA ALA A 551 -8.00 -25.23 -9.28
C ALA A 551 -8.55 -24.05 -8.46
N THR A 552 -8.51 -22.86 -9.07
CA THR A 552 -9.22 -21.70 -8.54
C THR A 552 -10.50 -21.51 -9.32
N HIS A 553 -11.56 -21.17 -8.60
CA HIS A 553 -12.89 -21.00 -9.15
C HIS A 553 -13.38 -19.58 -8.97
N MET A 554 -14.42 -19.27 -9.73
CA MET A 554 -15.06 -17.98 -9.75
C MET A 554 -16.56 -18.19 -9.90
N TYR A 555 -17.34 -17.42 -9.14
CA TYR A 555 -18.79 -17.56 -9.10
C TYR A 555 -19.47 -16.20 -9.04
N ALA A 556 -20.60 -16.08 -9.72
CA ALA A 556 -21.60 -15.06 -9.40
C ALA A 556 -22.59 -15.66 -8.38
N PHE A 557 -22.99 -14.89 -7.37
CA PHE A 557 -23.84 -15.40 -6.29
C PHE A 557 -24.90 -14.42 -5.84
N ASN A 558 -25.95 -14.95 -5.22
CA ASN A 558 -26.91 -14.17 -4.45
C ASN A 558 -27.28 -14.94 -3.18
N ASN A 559 -27.13 -14.30 -2.02
CA ASN A 559 -27.54 -14.84 -0.72
C ASN A 559 -28.55 -13.93 0.00
N GLY A 560 -29.07 -12.91 -0.69
CA GLY A 560 -30.21 -12.09 -0.27
C GLY A 560 -31.55 -12.78 -0.52
N SER A 561 -32.61 -12.23 0.08
CA SER A 561 -33.97 -12.76 -0.06
C SER A 561 -34.60 -12.42 -1.42
N THR A 562 -34.30 -11.24 -1.95
CA THR A 562 -34.73 -10.81 -3.28
C THR A 562 -33.92 -11.51 -4.37
N THR A 563 -34.59 -12.00 -5.41
CA THR A 563 -33.92 -12.52 -6.61
C THR A 563 -33.20 -11.37 -7.33
N VAL A 564 -32.01 -11.65 -7.86
CA VAL A 564 -31.22 -10.67 -8.62
C VAL A 564 -31.04 -11.18 -10.03
N GLY A 565 -31.53 -10.42 -11.01
CA GLY A 565 -31.24 -10.66 -12.42
C GLY A 565 -29.81 -10.27 -12.73
N VAL A 566 -29.19 -10.99 -13.66
CA VAL A 566 -27.89 -10.64 -14.26
C VAL A 566 -28.12 -10.44 -15.76
N PRO A 567 -28.47 -9.21 -16.18
CA PRO A 567 -28.73 -8.91 -17.59
C PRO A 567 -27.50 -9.20 -18.47
N GLN A 568 -26.31 -8.93 -17.94
CA GLN A 568 -25.04 -9.13 -18.64
C GLN A 568 -23.94 -9.52 -17.67
N LEU A 569 -23.17 -10.54 -18.05
CA LEU A 569 -21.91 -10.95 -17.44
C LEU A 569 -20.93 -11.22 -18.57
N ARG A 570 -19.82 -10.48 -18.58
CA ARG A 570 -18.70 -10.69 -19.49
C ARG A 570 -17.46 -10.93 -18.67
N ALA A 571 -16.65 -11.88 -19.09
CA ALA A 571 -15.34 -12.06 -18.48
C ALA A 571 -14.31 -12.45 -19.51
N TRP A 572 -13.08 -12.03 -19.29
CA TRP A 572 -11.94 -12.28 -20.16
C TRP A 572 -10.82 -12.87 -19.33
N SER A 573 -10.10 -13.82 -19.91
CA SER A 573 -8.74 -14.07 -19.42
C SER A 573 -7.87 -12.90 -19.84
N MET A 574 -6.89 -12.54 -19.02
CA MET A 574 -5.99 -11.42 -19.33
C MET A 574 -4.63 -11.98 -19.75
N LYS A 575 -4.00 -11.37 -20.76
CA LYS A 575 -2.59 -11.63 -21.07
C LYS A 575 -1.69 -11.01 -20.01
N ARG A 576 -0.48 -11.54 -19.89
CA ARG A 576 0.60 -10.88 -19.14
C ARG A 576 1.03 -9.62 -19.89
N ALA A 577 1.24 -8.52 -19.17
CA ALA A 577 1.91 -7.34 -19.72
C ALA A 577 3.38 -7.65 -20.03
N GLN A 578 3.96 -6.92 -20.97
CA GLN A 578 5.37 -7.00 -21.29
C GLN A 578 6.15 -6.10 -20.33
N ASP A 579 6.98 -6.73 -19.50
CA ASP A 579 7.98 -6.06 -18.68
C ASP A 579 9.37 -6.41 -19.21
N GLU A 580 10.08 -5.43 -19.78
CA GLU A 580 11.48 -5.59 -20.16
C GLU A 580 12.37 -4.97 -19.07
N GLU A 581 13.05 -5.82 -18.28
CA GLU A 581 14.05 -5.37 -17.32
C GLU A 581 15.42 -5.19 -18.00
N PHE A 582 16.00 -3.99 -17.92
CA PHE A 582 17.45 -3.85 -18.02
C PHE A 582 18.07 -4.33 -16.71
N ALA A 583 18.92 -5.36 -16.77
CA ALA A 583 19.75 -5.78 -15.66
C ALA A 583 20.76 -4.67 -15.33
N ALA A 584 20.36 -3.72 -14.49
CA ALA A 584 21.27 -2.74 -13.92
C ALA A 584 22.10 -3.43 -12.85
N ASP A 585 23.33 -3.84 -13.20
CA ASP A 585 24.39 -4.12 -12.23
C ASP A 585 24.68 -2.82 -11.47
N VAL A 586 23.91 -2.52 -10.43
CA VAL A 586 24.22 -1.42 -9.51
C VAL A 586 25.38 -1.90 -8.64
N PRO A 587 26.60 -1.36 -8.77
CA PRO A 587 27.71 -1.79 -7.93
C PRO A 587 27.38 -1.41 -6.49
N GLN A 588 27.41 -2.39 -5.58
CA GLN A 588 27.43 -2.15 -4.14
C GLN A 588 28.64 -1.27 -3.78
N LYS A 589 28.47 0.04 -3.79
CA LYS A 589 29.33 0.94 -3.04
C LYS A 589 28.71 1.10 -1.67
N ASN A 590 29.44 0.69 -0.64
CA ASN A 590 29.18 1.10 0.74
C ASN A 590 29.08 2.64 0.79
N THR A 591 27.88 3.21 0.72
CA THR A 591 27.63 4.59 1.12
C THR A 591 27.35 4.61 2.62
N GLY A 592 28.37 4.27 3.39
CA GLY A 592 28.43 4.63 4.80
C GLY A 592 28.79 6.11 4.92
N ILE A 593 27.85 7.01 4.65
CA ILE A 593 28.02 8.46 4.88
C ILE A 593 26.69 9.07 5.36
N CYS A 594 26.21 8.62 6.52
CA CYS A 594 25.28 9.40 7.35
C CYS A 594 25.85 9.51 8.78
N ASP A 595 27.17 9.72 8.90
CA ASP A 595 27.84 10.01 10.16
C ASP A 595 28.32 11.48 10.15
N SER A 596 27.47 12.36 10.66
CA SER A 596 27.90 13.68 11.11
C SER A 596 27.22 14.00 12.43
N ASN A 597 27.82 13.52 13.52
CA ASN A 597 28.17 14.32 14.69
C ASN A 597 29.00 13.48 15.66
N ASP A 598 30.14 14.05 16.06
CA ASP A 598 30.89 13.70 17.25
C ASP A 598 29.96 13.68 18.46
N ASP A 599 29.66 12.49 18.95
CA ASP A 599 29.57 12.22 20.38
C ASP A 599 29.90 10.73 20.59
N PHE A 600 30.83 10.48 21.51
CA PHE A 600 31.43 9.19 21.82
C PHE A 600 30.40 8.03 21.89
N VAL A 601 30.39 7.18 20.86
CA VAL A 601 29.87 5.81 20.96
C VAL A 601 31.01 4.90 20.50
N PRO A 602 31.65 4.13 21.40
CA PRO A 602 32.69 3.19 20.99
C PRO A 602 32.06 2.14 20.08
N SER A 603 32.48 2.12 18.81
CA SER A 603 32.14 1.07 17.88
C SER A 603 32.52 -0.30 18.48
N ILE A 604 31.54 -1.19 18.65
CA ILE A 604 31.78 -2.61 19.00
C ILE A 604 32.26 -3.35 17.74
N ARG A 605 33.43 -2.92 17.22
CA ARG A 605 34.17 -3.66 16.17
C ARG A 605 35.65 -3.83 16.50
N ASN A 606 36.06 -3.53 17.72
CA ASN A 606 37.39 -3.85 18.22
C ASN A 606 37.33 -4.33 19.68
N VAL A 607 36.75 -5.52 19.90
CA VAL A 607 37.24 -6.38 20.98
C VAL A 607 38.05 -7.47 20.31
N HIS A 608 39.30 -7.13 19.95
CA HIS A 608 40.31 -8.15 19.83
C HIS A 608 40.39 -8.86 21.18
N VAL A 609 40.19 -10.17 21.14
CA VAL A 609 40.37 -11.10 22.25
C VAL A 609 41.80 -10.94 22.78
N HIS A 610 41.98 -10.18 23.86
CA HIS A 610 43.19 -10.15 24.68
C HIS A 610 42.88 -10.45 26.16
N GLY A 611 41.81 -11.21 26.40
CA GLY A 611 41.40 -11.69 27.72
C GLY A 611 41.23 -13.21 27.84
N ALA A 612 41.37 -13.98 26.75
CA ALA A 612 41.24 -15.44 26.79
C ALA A 612 42.44 -16.16 27.44
N GLU A 613 43.55 -15.46 27.71
CA GLU A 613 44.73 -16.06 28.37
C GLU A 613 44.70 -15.98 29.91
N LYS A 614 43.62 -15.46 30.54
CA LYS A 614 43.55 -15.35 32.01
C LYS A 614 42.32 -15.97 32.67
N GLY A 615 41.54 -16.77 31.96
CA GLY A 615 40.43 -17.53 32.57
C GLY A 615 39.30 -16.67 33.13
N VAL A 616 39.09 -15.45 32.61
CA VAL A 616 37.96 -14.59 32.98
C VAL A 616 36.79 -14.85 32.03
N LEU A 617 35.67 -15.31 32.58
CA LEU A 617 34.42 -15.48 31.84
C LEU A 617 33.80 -14.10 31.54
N VAL A 618 33.67 -13.75 30.26
CA VAL A 618 32.98 -12.53 29.81
C VAL A 618 31.53 -12.90 29.48
N LEU A 619 30.57 -12.38 30.25
CA LEU A 619 29.15 -12.48 29.91
C LEU A 619 28.77 -11.33 28.97
N ALA A 620 28.14 -11.64 27.84
CA ALA A 620 27.58 -10.63 26.96
C ALA A 620 26.46 -9.86 27.70
N ASP A 621 26.44 -8.54 27.55
CA ASP A 621 25.47 -7.64 28.23
C ASP A 621 24.00 -8.03 27.94
N ILE A 622 23.75 -8.56 26.74
CA ILE A 622 22.46 -9.14 26.36
C ILE A 622 22.04 -10.29 27.27
N MET A 623 22.95 -11.07 27.84
CA MET A 623 22.62 -12.13 28.80
C MET A 623 22.37 -11.60 30.21
N ALA A 624 22.93 -10.44 30.56
CA ALA A 624 22.77 -9.83 31.88
C ALA A 624 21.48 -8.99 32.00
N ASN A 625 21.04 -8.35 30.91
CA ASN A 625 19.93 -7.39 30.92
C ASN A 625 18.65 -7.85 30.17
N SER A 626 18.71 -8.86 29.30
CA SER A 626 17.54 -9.25 28.48
C SER A 626 16.41 -9.93 29.24
N GLY A 627 16.70 -10.58 30.38
CA GLY A 627 15.69 -11.27 31.18
C GLY A 627 14.57 -10.33 31.66
N GLY A 628 14.92 -9.13 32.12
CA GLY A 628 13.93 -8.14 32.57
C GLY A 628 13.09 -7.57 31.44
N VAL A 629 13.68 -7.37 30.25
CA VAL A 629 12.98 -6.87 29.07
C VAL A 629 12.02 -7.91 28.51
N MET A 630 12.44 -9.17 28.44
CA MET A 630 11.62 -10.28 27.97
C MET A 630 10.43 -10.55 28.89
N VAL A 631 10.62 -10.47 30.21
CA VAL A 631 9.52 -10.61 31.18
C VAL A 631 8.51 -9.47 31.03
N ARG A 632 8.96 -8.21 30.87
CA ARG A 632 8.05 -7.09 30.58
C ARG A 632 7.28 -7.26 29.28
N TYR A 633 7.89 -7.85 28.26
CA TYR A 633 7.22 -8.14 26.99
C TYR A 633 6.16 -9.25 27.18
N PHE A 634 6.44 -10.28 27.97
CA PHE A 634 5.45 -11.30 28.32
C PHE A 634 4.31 -10.74 29.18
N GLU A 635 4.58 -9.81 30.09
CA GLU A 635 3.53 -9.07 30.82
C GLU A 635 2.68 -8.22 29.87
N TRP A 636 3.30 -7.56 28.89
CA TRP A 636 2.61 -6.76 27.87
C TRP A 636 1.71 -7.61 26.97
N VAL A 637 2.19 -8.76 26.48
CA VAL A 637 1.40 -9.70 25.66
C VAL A 637 0.23 -10.28 26.46
N GLN A 638 0.44 -10.66 27.72
CA GLN A 638 -0.64 -11.18 28.57
C GLN A 638 -1.71 -10.12 28.88
N ASN A 639 -1.34 -8.85 29.02
CA ASN A 639 -2.28 -7.75 29.29
C ASN A 639 -3.09 -7.30 28.06
N ILE A 640 -2.51 -7.30 26.85
CA ILE A 640 -3.21 -6.81 25.64
C ILE A 640 -4.00 -7.91 24.93
N GLN A 641 -3.54 -9.15 24.97
CA GLN A 641 -4.15 -10.24 24.20
C GLN A 641 -4.95 -11.25 25.04
N VAL A 642 -5.16 -10.97 26.34
CA VAL A 642 -5.96 -11.81 27.28
C VAL A 642 -5.47 -13.25 27.36
N PHE A 643 -4.17 -13.48 27.16
CA PHE A 643 -3.55 -14.78 27.42
C PHE A 643 -3.14 -14.86 28.89
N MET A 644 -3.54 -15.93 29.58
CA MET A 644 -3.09 -16.24 30.95
C MET A 644 -2.13 -17.42 30.89
N TRP A 645 -0.82 -17.19 31.01
CA TRP A 645 0.17 -18.26 31.12
C TRP A 645 0.49 -18.51 32.59
N ASP A 646 0.56 -19.77 32.99
CA ASP A 646 1.11 -20.13 34.30
C ASP A 646 2.62 -19.88 34.35
N GLU A 647 3.15 -19.76 35.58
CA GLU A 647 4.57 -19.48 35.82
C GLU A 647 5.48 -20.53 35.17
N GLU A 648 5.03 -21.79 35.12
CA GLU A 648 5.79 -22.88 34.52
C GLU A 648 5.95 -22.71 33.00
N LYS A 649 4.89 -22.27 32.32
CA LYS A 649 4.93 -21.91 30.90
C LYS A 649 5.78 -20.68 30.65
N VAL A 650 5.66 -19.63 31.46
CA VAL A 650 6.49 -18.42 31.35
C VAL A 650 7.98 -18.77 31.47
N ASN A 651 8.35 -19.58 32.47
CA ASN A 651 9.74 -19.99 32.70
C ASN A 651 10.29 -20.87 31.56
N ARG A 652 9.46 -21.75 31.00
CA ARG A 652 9.83 -22.61 29.86
C ARG A 652 10.07 -21.79 28.59
N GLU A 653 9.20 -20.83 28.29
CA GLU A 653 9.37 -19.93 27.15
C GLU A 653 10.60 -19.04 27.34
N LEU A 654 10.73 -18.40 28.52
CA LEU A 654 11.89 -17.56 28.85
C LEU A 654 13.20 -18.33 28.67
N LYS A 655 13.28 -19.57 29.18
CA LYS A 655 14.46 -20.43 29.00
C LYS A 655 14.75 -20.71 27.53
N THR A 656 13.71 -20.97 26.72
CA THR A 656 13.86 -21.26 25.28
C THR A 656 14.43 -20.07 24.53
N TYR A 657 13.88 -18.87 24.73
CA TYR A 657 14.37 -17.65 24.08
C TYR A 657 15.75 -17.23 24.58
N MET A 658 16.01 -17.30 25.88
CA MET A 658 17.32 -17.01 26.46
C MET A 658 18.40 -17.96 25.94
N THR A 659 18.11 -19.26 25.86
CA THR A 659 19.06 -20.25 25.33
C THR A 659 19.33 -20.02 23.85
N ARG A 660 18.30 -19.72 23.06
CA ARG A 660 18.45 -19.41 21.63
C ARG A 660 19.29 -18.15 21.41
N ALA A 661 19.02 -17.07 22.15
CA ALA A 661 19.79 -15.83 22.08
C ALA A 661 21.26 -16.05 22.51
N SER A 662 21.47 -16.82 23.58
CA SER A 662 22.83 -17.16 24.06
C SER A 662 23.63 -17.96 23.01
N ASN A 663 22.98 -18.92 22.35
CA ASN A 663 23.62 -19.72 21.31
C ASN A 663 23.96 -18.88 20.06
N ILE A 664 23.14 -17.88 19.71
CA ILE A 664 23.43 -16.97 18.59
C ILE A 664 24.68 -16.11 18.90
N VAL A 665 24.82 -15.65 20.15
CA VAL A 665 25.94 -14.79 20.56
C VAL A 665 27.25 -15.57 20.74
N LEU A 666 27.17 -16.84 21.13
CA LEU A 666 28.36 -17.70 21.33
C LEU A 666 28.89 -18.35 20.03
N ILE A 667 28.18 -18.20 18.90
CA ILE A 667 28.60 -18.69 17.58
C ILE A 667 29.34 -17.60 16.75
N ILE A 668 29.33 -16.35 17.23
CA ILE A 668 30.08 -15.19 16.69
C ILE A 668 31.36 -15.03 17.51
#